data_AF-A0A831K3T1-F1
#
_entry.id   AF-A0A831K3T1-F1
#
_cell.length_a   1.000
_cell.length_b   1.000
_cell.length_c   1.000
_cell.angle_alpha   90.00
_cell.angle_beta   90.00
_cell.angle_gamma   90.00
#
_symmetry.space_group_name_H-M   'P 1'
#
loop_
_entity.id
_entity.type
_entity.pdbx_description
1 polymer ?
#
loop_
_entity_poly.entity_id
_entity_poly.type
_entity_poly.pdbx_seq_one_letter_code
_entity_poly.pdbx_strand_id
1 'polypeptide(L)'
;MSRKFAVLALIILLAFSQVELSLASSKLDYRKLKRFLSLIDFEEVVKHTEFFAKCRSRVPGYRGYYSAVSYITEYFKKLGISHILENFSVTAPFEEKAYIKVIETGEIIEAHALWPNMIVPPNFNGTGKLVYGGKGRLLEYSGSEVEGSIVLLDFNCRWYWINAFSLGAKAVIFIENESTLRHDAWLKVFYMPAHFPRLYVSKKDGLKLIKYAKNNYRVEVHCNMRWEEVEATNIIVTIPGSDTLLSREAVCIIAHLDSLSPVPAVAPGATEAYNLALVLELVKALVEFKPKRTVVFLITGAHGLALAGAREFVSAHFNELGTRIRLAIELDIDWTGKELAAQYYGLFYSLVSFVPGYESRFKWIRDRVLEYLSLIKEITGENSVVYDTLALTYFYYEPVPCFLDCEVFTLAGIPAFAFRTFYTFRPYLYTPYDTLEKADLSSAKMQAITALLLICCFLEDSDTMPSSNPVTAGVGYGFSYVRGRVYRYNRTKGWFKPVSAIVALPMWPYNLGILTDFNGSFIVKGARYSGYYWFLGFKLSKEGLVEAANEYGGLGPALPMLFGVSVYKDVSEVNLRITDCGGLIIINAYDPRFFVPGYLSYSVLNATHHTALISWGPQYWYWYSQTILLPAGTRVEVLVKRGLDVVAIINNASAESPLGTGYLVKKGRQILIKNFPLEAAETFSIILDHRINSTGVSSRRVKDYHLEAKRLVGRAKKLLKSREYGLAYASMMRAWAMEAHAYNSFHFLLGDTCFALIILVIVLFIASMRLKLFFSEKNNTVAFIFFTASMLIVVLSHPALRACSIGVFIVPSASVLLIVVVVVISLIRTFMEHVMKVKRRTPRFISKRASAEIAIFSLILAFSIFYSVNLTYVTHLSEAYVGKGSYRGIMLRTFPWKCLCEAEYDAFRSEVKSLGGYSSMRIWIYPHYG
;
A
#
# COMPACT_ATOMS: atom_id res chain seq x y z
N MET A 1 19.88 84.27 8.49
CA MET A 1 19.47 83.24 7.51
C MET A 1 20.42 82.03 7.41
N SER A 2 21.75 82.21 7.47
CA SER A 2 22.77 81.19 7.11
C SER A 2 22.58 79.76 7.68
N ARG A 3 22.44 79.58 9.00
CA ARG A 3 22.46 78.22 9.62
C ARG A 3 21.38 77.26 9.10
N LYS A 4 20.16 77.73 8.77
CA LYS A 4 19.10 76.83 8.25
C LYS A 4 19.40 76.33 6.83
N PHE A 5 20.02 77.16 5.98
CA PHE A 5 20.43 76.76 4.64
C PHE A 5 21.57 75.74 4.67
N ALA A 6 22.54 75.91 5.56
CA ALA A 6 23.65 74.95 5.72
C ALA A 6 23.15 73.55 6.14
N VAL A 7 22.20 73.48 7.08
CA VAL A 7 21.59 72.20 7.51
C VAL A 7 20.78 71.57 6.38
N LEU A 8 20.00 72.35 5.62
CA LEU A 8 19.22 71.82 4.50
C LEU A 8 20.13 71.27 3.38
N ALA A 9 21.21 71.99 3.05
CA ALA A 9 22.22 71.55 2.09
C ALA A 9 22.93 70.27 2.56
N LEU A 10 23.25 70.14 3.85
CA LEU A 10 23.87 68.93 4.41
C LEU A 10 22.92 67.73 4.35
N ILE A 11 21.63 67.93 4.64
CA ILE A 11 20.60 66.87 4.52
C ILE A 11 20.43 66.44 3.07
N ILE A 12 20.44 67.37 2.11
CA ILE A 12 20.36 67.06 0.68
C ILE A 12 21.62 66.30 0.21
N LEU A 13 22.82 66.72 0.61
CA LEU A 13 24.07 65.99 0.32
C LEU A 13 24.08 64.58 0.93
N LEU A 14 23.60 64.42 2.17
CA LEU A 14 23.45 63.10 2.80
C LEU A 14 22.43 62.24 2.04
N ALA A 15 21.29 62.79 1.64
CA ALA A 15 20.29 62.08 0.85
C ALA A 15 20.83 61.63 -0.52
N PHE A 16 21.54 62.49 -1.26
CA PHE A 16 22.18 62.11 -2.51
C PHE A 16 23.28 61.05 -2.30
N SER A 17 24.08 61.17 -1.23
CA SER A 17 25.09 60.14 -0.90
C SER A 17 24.47 58.77 -0.59
N GLN A 18 23.27 58.72 0.00
CA GLN A 18 22.54 57.46 0.23
C GLN A 18 21.85 56.92 -1.03
N VAL A 19 21.43 57.77 -1.96
CA VAL A 19 20.89 57.36 -3.27
C VAL A 19 21.97 56.71 -4.14
N GLU A 20 23.19 57.26 -4.19
CA GLU A 20 24.29 56.61 -4.92
C GLU A 20 24.79 55.33 -4.22
N LEU A 21 24.83 55.28 -2.88
CA LEU A 21 25.22 54.06 -2.16
C LEU A 21 24.19 52.92 -2.25
N SER A 22 22.90 53.23 -2.46
CA SER A 22 21.84 52.21 -2.60
C SER A 22 21.70 51.66 -4.02
N LEU A 23 22.21 52.37 -5.04
CA LEU A 23 22.33 51.87 -6.41
C LEU A 23 23.57 50.98 -6.63
N ALA A 24 24.43 50.83 -5.61
CA ALA A 24 25.60 49.96 -5.59
C ALA A 24 25.33 48.57 -4.98
N SER A 25 24.07 48.13 -4.86
CA SER A 25 23.77 46.73 -4.55
C SER A 25 24.35 45.80 -5.62
N SER A 26 24.99 44.70 -5.22
CA SER A 26 25.87 43.96 -6.13
C SER A 26 25.10 43.11 -7.15
N LYS A 27 24.71 43.75 -8.26
CA LYS A 27 24.23 43.04 -9.46
C LYS A 27 25.26 42.00 -9.87
N LEU A 28 24.84 40.75 -9.92
CA LEU A 28 25.70 39.63 -10.31
C LEU A 28 26.22 39.87 -11.74
N ASP A 29 27.53 39.77 -11.94
CA ASP A 29 28.11 40.03 -13.26
C ASP A 29 27.73 38.94 -14.26
N TYR A 30 26.93 39.32 -15.25
CA TYR A 30 26.62 38.58 -16.47
C TYR A 30 27.85 37.85 -17.05
N ARG A 31 29.00 38.53 -17.11
CA ARG A 31 30.24 37.98 -17.68
C ARG A 31 30.82 36.87 -16.80
N LYS A 32 30.70 37.00 -15.47
CA LYS A 32 31.12 35.97 -14.51
C LYS A 32 30.23 34.72 -14.62
N LEU A 33 28.91 34.88 -14.72
CA LEU A 33 27.99 33.75 -14.97
C LEU A 33 28.24 33.09 -16.34
N LYS A 34 28.47 33.87 -17.39
CA LYS A 34 28.79 33.34 -18.73
C LYS A 34 30.13 32.61 -18.76
N ARG A 35 31.15 33.09 -18.02
CA ARG A 35 32.41 32.35 -17.81
C ARG A 35 32.15 31.03 -17.08
N PHE A 36 31.41 31.05 -15.96
CA PHE A 36 31.07 29.82 -15.23
C PHE A 36 30.45 28.75 -16.15
N LEU A 37 29.47 29.13 -16.96
CA LEU A 37 28.82 28.20 -17.89
C LEU A 37 29.80 27.60 -18.92
N SER A 38 30.79 28.36 -19.37
CA SER A 38 31.83 27.87 -20.28
C SER A 38 32.85 26.89 -19.66
N LEU A 39 32.81 26.69 -18.33
CA LEU A 39 33.65 25.70 -17.64
C LEU A 39 32.98 24.32 -17.51
N ILE A 40 31.72 24.17 -17.93
CA ILE A 40 30.92 22.94 -17.77
C ILE A 40 30.90 22.17 -19.09
N ASP A 41 31.63 21.06 -19.15
CA ASP A 41 31.70 20.24 -20.36
C ASP A 41 30.53 19.23 -20.42
N PHE A 42 29.49 19.61 -21.15
CA PHE A 42 28.32 18.76 -21.37
C PHE A 42 28.60 17.50 -22.20
N GLU A 43 29.73 17.37 -22.88
CA GLU A 43 30.14 16.11 -23.51
C GLU A 43 30.75 15.16 -22.46
N GLU A 44 31.54 15.68 -21.51
CA GLU A 44 32.00 14.88 -20.36
C GLU A 44 30.83 14.44 -19.47
N VAL A 45 29.80 15.28 -19.26
CA VAL A 45 28.55 14.87 -18.59
C VAL A 45 27.95 13.63 -19.27
N VAL A 46 27.89 13.59 -20.61
CA VAL A 46 27.37 12.44 -21.35
C VAL A 46 28.30 11.21 -21.21
N LYS A 47 29.63 11.38 -21.28
CA LYS A 47 30.62 10.30 -21.11
C LYS A 47 30.58 9.69 -19.71
N HIS A 48 30.45 10.51 -18.66
CA HIS A 48 30.21 10.07 -17.29
C HIS A 48 28.88 9.30 -17.18
N THR A 49 27.79 9.83 -17.75
CA THR A 49 26.47 9.18 -17.76
C THR A 49 26.52 7.80 -18.44
N GLU A 50 27.21 7.70 -19.59
CA GLU A 50 27.46 6.43 -20.27
C GLU A 50 28.21 5.44 -19.38
N PHE A 51 29.28 5.85 -18.70
CA PHE A 51 30.05 4.98 -17.81
C PHE A 51 29.16 4.41 -16.69
N PHE A 52 28.41 5.27 -16.00
CA PHE A 52 27.54 4.86 -14.90
C PHE A 52 26.38 3.98 -15.35
N ALA A 53 25.81 4.20 -16.54
CA ALA A 53 24.79 3.34 -17.13
C ALA A 53 25.35 1.95 -17.53
N LYS A 54 26.58 1.92 -18.07
CA LYS A 54 27.30 0.69 -18.45
C LYS A 54 27.75 -0.16 -17.24
N CYS A 55 27.62 0.34 -16.00
CA CYS A 55 27.87 -0.42 -14.78
C CYS A 55 26.83 -1.53 -14.48
N ARG A 56 25.79 -1.72 -15.32
CA ARG A 56 24.70 -2.72 -15.23
C ARG A 56 23.74 -2.55 -14.04
N SER A 57 24.27 -2.36 -12.84
CA SER A 57 23.50 -2.01 -11.64
C SER A 57 24.38 -1.26 -10.65
N ARG A 58 23.89 -0.12 -10.16
CA ARG A 58 24.48 0.63 -9.04
C ARG A 58 23.66 0.45 -7.75
N VAL A 59 22.83 -0.59 -7.64
CA VAL A 59 22.23 -0.98 -6.35
C VAL A 59 23.38 -1.35 -5.38
N PRO A 60 23.38 -0.86 -4.12
CA PRO A 60 24.40 -1.25 -3.12
C PRO A 60 24.54 -2.78 -2.98
N GLY A 61 25.76 -3.25 -2.78
CA GLY A 61 26.10 -4.68 -2.82
C GLY A 61 26.41 -5.24 -4.23
N TYR A 62 25.95 -4.60 -5.31
CA TYR A 62 26.27 -5.04 -6.68
C TYR A 62 27.58 -4.42 -7.18
N ARG A 63 28.35 -5.18 -7.97
CA ARG A 63 29.69 -4.78 -8.44
C ARG A 63 29.71 -3.40 -9.12
N GLY A 64 28.67 -3.02 -9.85
CA GLY A 64 28.60 -1.73 -10.54
C GLY A 64 28.51 -0.52 -9.60
N TYR A 65 27.97 -0.68 -8.38
CA TYR A 65 27.98 0.35 -7.36
C TYR A 65 29.42 0.68 -6.92
N TYR A 66 30.20 -0.35 -6.55
CA TYR A 66 31.59 -0.18 -6.14
C TYR A 66 32.50 0.28 -7.30
N SER A 67 32.21 -0.11 -8.55
CA SER A 67 32.85 0.46 -9.74
C SER A 67 32.57 1.96 -9.88
N ALA A 68 31.34 2.41 -9.59
CA ALA A 68 30.95 3.82 -9.65
C ALA A 68 31.61 4.65 -8.54
N VAL A 69 31.67 4.13 -7.29
CA VAL A 69 32.49 4.73 -6.21
C VAL A 69 33.94 4.89 -6.68
N SER A 70 34.54 3.81 -7.16
CA SER A 70 35.96 3.77 -7.58
C SER A 70 36.24 4.83 -8.65
N TYR A 71 35.41 4.89 -9.69
CA TYR A 71 35.51 5.85 -10.79
C TYR A 71 35.49 7.32 -10.30
N ILE A 72 34.59 7.66 -9.38
CA ILE A 72 34.50 9.02 -8.83
C ILE A 72 35.75 9.36 -8.02
N THR A 73 36.22 8.46 -7.16
CA THR A 73 37.46 8.73 -6.38
C THR A 73 38.68 8.84 -7.28
N GLU A 74 38.75 8.06 -8.36
CA GLU A 74 39.80 8.16 -9.37
C GLU A 74 39.71 9.48 -10.16
N TYR A 75 38.51 9.93 -10.53
CA TYR A 75 38.30 11.19 -11.23
C TYR A 75 38.79 12.36 -10.39
N PHE A 76 38.37 12.43 -9.12
CA PHE A 76 38.84 13.47 -8.20
C PHE A 76 40.34 13.35 -7.90
N LYS A 77 40.91 12.14 -7.75
CA LYS A 77 42.38 11.95 -7.62
C LYS A 77 43.14 12.50 -8.84
N LYS A 78 42.68 12.21 -10.06
CA LYS A 78 43.29 12.68 -11.31
C LYS A 78 43.23 14.21 -11.47
N LEU A 79 42.20 14.85 -10.91
CA LEU A 79 42.04 16.31 -10.86
C LEU A 79 42.72 16.97 -9.64
N GLY A 80 43.34 16.20 -8.73
CA GLY A 80 43.93 16.73 -7.49
C GLY A 80 42.90 17.19 -6.44
N ILE A 81 41.63 16.77 -6.58
CA ILE A 81 40.50 17.21 -5.74
C ILE A 81 40.38 16.32 -4.50
N SER A 82 40.54 16.94 -3.33
CA SER A 82 40.35 16.29 -2.03
C SER A 82 38.89 15.91 -1.80
N HIS A 83 38.66 14.68 -1.37
CA HIS A 83 37.35 14.14 -1.04
C HIS A 83 37.42 13.23 0.19
N ILE A 84 36.29 13.12 0.90
CA ILE A 84 36.10 12.22 2.04
C ILE A 84 35.14 11.11 1.62
N LEU A 85 35.37 9.90 2.11
CA LEU A 85 34.45 8.77 1.97
C LEU A 85 33.86 8.45 3.34
N GLU A 86 32.54 8.44 3.44
CA GLU A 86 31.83 8.00 4.64
C GLU A 86 31.12 6.69 4.33
N ASN A 87 31.66 5.59 4.85
CA ASN A 87 31.13 4.26 4.67
C ASN A 87 30.14 3.92 5.79
N PHE A 88 29.01 3.32 5.43
CA PHE A 88 27.94 2.93 6.36
C PHE A 88 27.26 1.64 5.88
N SER A 89 26.75 0.85 6.83
CA SER A 89 26.01 -0.38 6.54
C SER A 89 24.58 -0.10 6.08
N VAL A 90 24.14 -0.76 5.01
CA VAL A 90 22.73 -0.82 4.59
C VAL A 90 22.29 -2.27 4.35
N THR A 91 21.01 -2.57 4.61
CA THR A 91 20.43 -3.88 4.28
C THR A 91 19.91 -3.86 2.83
N ALA A 92 20.45 -4.72 1.97
CA ALA A 92 20.11 -4.81 0.54
C ALA A 92 19.71 -6.24 0.13
N PRO A 93 18.90 -6.42 -0.94
CA PRO A 93 18.62 -7.72 -1.53
C PRO A 93 19.74 -8.13 -2.51
N PHE A 94 20.69 -8.92 -2.04
CA PHE A 94 21.85 -9.39 -2.81
C PHE A 94 21.54 -10.71 -3.56
N GLU A 95 21.72 -10.69 -4.88
CA GLU A 95 21.66 -11.86 -5.77
C GLU A 95 23.02 -12.58 -5.75
N GLU A 96 23.08 -13.72 -5.07
CA GLU A 96 24.29 -14.55 -5.04
C GLU A 96 24.41 -15.38 -6.34
N LYS A 97 23.29 -15.91 -6.84
CA LYS A 97 23.25 -16.66 -8.09
C LYS A 97 21.83 -16.81 -8.65
N ALA A 98 21.63 -16.57 -9.94
CA ALA A 98 20.42 -16.96 -10.65
C ALA A 98 20.75 -17.49 -12.07
N TYR A 99 20.10 -18.58 -12.48
CA TYR A 99 20.21 -19.15 -13.83
C TYR A 99 19.05 -20.12 -14.16
N ILE A 100 18.86 -20.36 -15.45
CA ILE A 100 17.92 -21.34 -16.00
C ILE A 100 18.73 -22.35 -16.81
N LYS A 101 18.69 -23.62 -16.45
CA LYS A 101 19.32 -24.71 -17.20
C LYS A 101 18.25 -25.52 -17.93
N VAL A 102 18.38 -25.61 -19.26
CA VAL A 102 17.49 -26.39 -20.13
C VAL A 102 17.91 -27.85 -20.04
N ILE A 103 16.99 -28.75 -19.67
CA ILE A 103 17.33 -30.14 -19.33
C ILE A 103 17.67 -30.95 -20.59
N GLU A 104 16.95 -30.72 -21.68
CA GLU A 104 17.10 -31.46 -22.94
C GLU A 104 18.33 -31.06 -23.77
N THR A 105 18.92 -29.88 -23.52
CA THR A 105 20.11 -29.39 -24.26
C THR A 105 21.34 -29.19 -23.37
N GLY A 106 21.17 -29.12 -22.05
CA GLY A 106 22.23 -28.72 -21.11
C GLY A 106 22.57 -27.23 -21.13
N GLU A 107 21.94 -26.41 -21.98
CA GLU A 107 22.21 -24.97 -22.07
C GLU A 107 21.90 -24.27 -20.75
N ILE A 108 22.83 -23.43 -20.26
CA ILE A 108 22.64 -22.56 -19.11
C ILE A 108 22.43 -21.13 -19.62
N ILE A 109 21.29 -20.55 -19.26
CA ILE A 109 20.86 -19.18 -19.56
C ILE A 109 21.00 -18.34 -18.29
N GLU A 110 21.69 -17.19 -18.40
CA GLU A 110 21.75 -16.19 -17.34
C GLU A 110 20.35 -15.61 -17.07
N ALA A 111 20.01 -15.46 -15.79
CA ALA A 111 18.74 -14.92 -15.35
C ALA A 111 18.97 -14.14 -14.04
N HIS A 112 18.06 -13.21 -13.73
CA HIS A 112 18.16 -12.38 -12.53
C HIS A 112 16.91 -12.47 -11.68
N ALA A 113 17.08 -12.44 -10.37
CA ALA A 113 16.02 -12.34 -9.39
C ALA A 113 15.29 -10.99 -9.51
N LEU A 114 13.96 -11.01 -9.36
CA LEU A 114 13.21 -9.80 -9.07
C LEU A 114 13.28 -9.45 -7.57
N TRP A 115 12.98 -8.20 -7.23
CA TRP A 115 12.87 -7.72 -5.85
C TRP A 115 11.99 -8.66 -4.99
N PRO A 116 12.36 -8.92 -3.72
CA PRO A 116 11.59 -9.75 -2.80
C PRO A 116 10.08 -9.42 -2.74
N ASN A 117 9.26 -10.46 -2.55
CA ASN A 117 7.84 -10.33 -2.29
C ASN A 117 7.64 -9.82 -0.85
N MET A 118 7.46 -8.50 -0.71
CA MET A 118 7.63 -7.73 0.52
C MET A 118 9.04 -7.87 1.11
N ILE A 119 9.30 -8.98 1.82
CA ILE A 119 10.63 -9.38 2.32
C ILE A 119 11.00 -10.84 1.99
N VAL A 120 10.13 -11.61 1.33
CA VAL A 120 10.39 -13.00 0.93
C VAL A 120 11.21 -13.01 -0.36
N PRO A 121 12.49 -13.43 -0.34
CA PRO A 121 13.30 -13.48 -1.57
C PRO A 121 12.80 -14.58 -2.52
N PRO A 122 13.02 -14.46 -3.84
CA PRO A 122 12.53 -15.40 -4.85
C PRO A 122 13.30 -16.73 -4.90
N ASN A 123 13.80 -17.22 -3.76
CA ASN A 123 14.74 -18.33 -3.69
C ASN A 123 14.13 -19.64 -4.18
N PHE A 124 14.82 -20.33 -5.08
CA PHE A 124 14.29 -21.52 -5.73
C PHE A 124 15.42 -22.45 -6.18
N ASN A 125 15.19 -23.73 -6.00
CA ASN A 125 15.91 -24.78 -6.72
C ASN A 125 14.89 -25.86 -7.08
N GLY A 126 14.59 -26.02 -8.37
CA GLY A 126 13.60 -26.99 -8.79
C GLY A 126 13.40 -27.07 -10.29
N THR A 127 12.81 -28.19 -10.73
CA THR A 127 12.51 -28.44 -12.14
C THR A 127 11.01 -28.36 -12.45
N GLY A 128 10.69 -27.99 -13.69
CA GLY A 128 9.33 -27.94 -14.21
C GLY A 128 9.32 -27.99 -15.73
N LYS A 129 8.16 -28.28 -16.32
CA LYS A 129 7.92 -28.07 -17.76
C LYS A 129 7.88 -26.56 -18.03
N LEU A 130 8.51 -26.10 -19.11
CA LEU A 130 8.48 -24.70 -19.51
C LEU A 130 7.20 -24.41 -20.30
N VAL A 131 6.43 -23.40 -19.87
CA VAL A 131 5.14 -23.01 -20.50
C VAL A 131 5.19 -21.52 -20.84
N TYR A 132 5.00 -21.17 -22.12
CA TYR A 132 4.89 -19.78 -22.54
C TYR A 132 3.45 -19.28 -22.39
N GLY A 133 3.24 -18.27 -21.55
CA GLY A 133 1.92 -17.69 -21.24
C GLY A 133 1.66 -16.32 -21.85
N GLY A 134 2.53 -15.81 -22.73
CA GLY A 134 2.37 -14.50 -23.37
C GLY A 134 2.24 -13.36 -22.34
N LYS A 135 1.12 -12.63 -22.40
CA LYS A 135 0.80 -11.54 -21.47
C LYS A 135 0.07 -12.02 -20.21
N GLY A 136 0.11 -13.31 -19.91
CA GLY A 136 -0.33 -13.92 -18.66
C GLY A 136 -1.85 -13.97 -18.46
N ARG A 137 -2.65 -13.66 -19.48
CA ARG A 137 -4.12 -13.72 -19.41
C ARG A 137 -4.57 -15.17 -19.35
N LEU A 138 -5.68 -15.43 -18.65
CA LEU A 138 -6.24 -16.78 -18.50
C LEU A 138 -6.59 -17.48 -19.83
N LEU A 139 -6.79 -16.73 -20.93
CA LEU A 139 -6.98 -17.29 -22.26
C LEU A 139 -5.66 -17.75 -22.92
N GLU A 140 -4.53 -17.12 -22.61
CA GLU A 140 -3.23 -17.42 -23.23
C GLU A 140 -2.62 -18.75 -22.73
N TYR A 141 -3.04 -19.23 -21.56
CA TYR A 141 -2.66 -20.55 -21.03
C TYR A 141 -3.46 -21.72 -21.64
N SER A 142 -4.43 -21.47 -22.54
CA SER A 142 -5.37 -22.51 -22.96
C SER A 142 -4.68 -23.71 -23.61
N GLY A 143 -5.05 -24.93 -23.20
CA GLY A 143 -4.41 -26.19 -23.65
C GLY A 143 -3.07 -26.53 -22.96
N SER A 144 -2.41 -25.54 -22.33
CA SER A 144 -1.17 -25.75 -21.59
C SER A 144 -1.42 -26.34 -20.20
N GLU A 145 -0.38 -26.88 -19.57
CA GLU A 145 -0.44 -27.47 -18.24
C GLU A 145 0.32 -26.58 -17.26
N VAL A 146 -0.39 -25.67 -16.58
CA VAL A 146 0.24 -24.61 -15.78
C VAL A 146 0.62 -25.08 -14.37
N GLU A 147 -0.14 -26.01 -13.79
CA GLU A 147 0.13 -26.51 -12.44
C GLU A 147 1.46 -27.27 -12.40
N GLY A 148 2.35 -26.91 -11.46
CA GLY A 148 3.69 -27.49 -11.35
C GLY A 148 4.68 -27.09 -12.46
N SER A 149 4.27 -26.26 -13.43
CA SER A 149 5.11 -25.74 -14.50
C SER A 149 6.01 -24.58 -14.05
N ILE A 150 6.90 -24.15 -14.94
CA ILE A 150 7.65 -22.91 -14.84
C ILE A 150 7.21 -22.03 -16.03
N VAL A 151 6.68 -20.85 -15.73
CA VAL A 151 5.92 -20.05 -16.71
C VAL A 151 6.75 -18.90 -17.24
N LEU A 152 6.83 -18.78 -18.56
CA LEU A 152 7.54 -17.73 -19.29
C LEU A 152 6.54 -16.68 -19.79
N LEU A 153 6.73 -15.40 -19.42
CA LEU A 153 5.82 -14.29 -19.74
C LEU A 153 6.55 -13.08 -20.32
N ASP A 154 5.85 -12.24 -21.09
CA ASP A 154 6.30 -10.87 -21.39
C ASP A 154 6.49 -10.08 -20.08
N PHE A 155 7.55 -9.27 -19.96
CA PHE A 155 7.64 -8.30 -18.86
C PHE A 155 6.47 -7.29 -18.91
N ASN A 156 5.96 -6.93 -20.08
CA ASN A 156 4.75 -6.10 -20.29
C ASN A 156 3.41 -6.84 -20.05
N CYS A 157 3.37 -7.85 -19.17
CA CYS A 157 2.15 -8.57 -18.77
C CYS A 157 1.32 -7.89 -17.65
N ARG A 158 1.56 -6.63 -17.28
CA ARG A 158 0.91 -5.95 -16.14
C ARG A 158 0.97 -6.80 -14.85
N TRP A 159 -0.11 -6.86 -14.08
CA TRP A 159 -0.27 -7.73 -12.91
C TRP A 159 -0.70 -9.17 -13.26
N TYR A 160 -0.91 -9.51 -14.54
CA TYR A 160 -1.49 -10.80 -14.94
C TYR A 160 -0.58 -12.01 -14.66
N TRP A 161 0.70 -11.80 -14.33
CA TRP A 161 1.59 -12.85 -13.83
C TRP A 161 1.05 -13.56 -12.58
N ILE A 162 0.22 -12.87 -11.78
CA ILE A 162 -0.47 -13.42 -10.62
C ILE A 162 -1.41 -14.59 -11.00
N ASN A 163 -1.86 -14.67 -12.27
CA ASN A 163 -2.63 -15.81 -12.75
C ASN A 163 -1.80 -17.10 -12.79
N ALA A 164 -0.50 -17.04 -13.12
CA ALA A 164 0.37 -18.21 -13.09
C ALA A 164 0.50 -18.76 -11.66
N PHE A 165 0.59 -17.86 -10.66
CA PHE A 165 0.58 -18.22 -9.25
C PHE A 165 -0.76 -18.87 -8.84
N SER A 166 -1.90 -18.24 -9.20
CA SER A 166 -3.26 -18.79 -8.94
C SER A 166 -3.52 -20.18 -9.54
N LEU A 167 -2.91 -20.46 -10.69
CA LEU A 167 -2.95 -21.76 -11.38
C LEU A 167 -1.91 -22.77 -10.88
N GLY A 168 -1.11 -22.43 -9.86
CA GLY A 168 -0.17 -23.36 -9.22
C GLY A 168 1.14 -23.59 -9.97
N ALA A 169 1.61 -22.64 -10.79
CA ALA A 169 2.98 -22.65 -11.30
C ALA A 169 4.01 -22.59 -10.14
N LYS A 170 5.22 -23.09 -10.38
CA LYS A 170 6.32 -23.07 -9.39
C LYS A 170 7.11 -21.77 -9.39
N ALA A 171 7.23 -21.12 -10.55
CA ALA A 171 7.99 -19.89 -10.75
C ALA A 171 7.51 -19.18 -12.03
N VAL A 172 7.79 -17.87 -12.13
CA VAL A 172 7.68 -17.10 -13.37
C VAL A 172 9.06 -16.60 -13.83
N ILE A 173 9.30 -16.67 -15.12
CA ILE A 173 10.43 -16.04 -15.82
C ILE A 173 9.84 -14.96 -16.74
N PHE A 174 10.28 -13.72 -16.58
CA PHE A 174 9.88 -12.60 -17.44
C PHE A 174 10.91 -12.39 -18.56
N ILE A 175 10.42 -12.25 -19.79
CA ILE A 175 11.20 -11.86 -20.96
C ILE A 175 11.20 -10.33 -21.06
N GLU A 176 12.40 -9.75 -21.14
CA GLU A 176 12.63 -8.37 -21.57
C GLU A 176 11.89 -7.98 -22.85
N ASN A 177 11.21 -6.83 -22.84
CA ASN A 177 10.56 -6.26 -24.01
C ASN A 177 11.48 -5.21 -24.69
N GLU A 178 11.02 -4.57 -25.77
CA GLU A 178 11.77 -3.48 -26.41
C GLU A 178 11.73 -2.19 -25.58
N SER A 179 10.62 -1.98 -24.88
CA SER A 179 10.44 -0.90 -23.91
C SER A 179 9.35 -1.28 -22.91
N THR A 180 9.49 -0.82 -21.68
CA THR A 180 8.50 -0.94 -20.59
C THR A 180 8.42 0.39 -19.86
N LEU A 181 7.20 0.81 -19.53
CA LEU A 181 6.97 1.99 -18.69
C LEU A 181 7.14 1.65 -17.20
N ARG A 182 7.65 2.60 -16.41
CA ARG A 182 7.80 2.56 -14.95
C ARG A 182 6.60 1.94 -14.23
N HIS A 183 5.39 2.28 -14.65
CA HIS A 183 4.14 1.69 -14.11
C HIS A 183 4.00 0.17 -14.37
N ASP A 184 4.28 -0.32 -15.59
CA ASP A 184 4.22 -1.76 -15.90
C ASP A 184 5.34 -2.55 -15.19
N ALA A 185 6.49 -1.91 -14.95
CA ALA A 185 7.59 -2.46 -14.14
C ALA A 185 7.24 -2.50 -12.64
N TRP A 186 6.55 -1.49 -12.10
CA TRP A 186 6.06 -1.47 -10.73
C TRP A 186 4.98 -2.51 -10.43
N LEU A 187 4.20 -2.92 -11.43
CA LEU A 187 3.30 -4.08 -11.32
C LEU A 187 4.04 -5.42 -11.14
N LYS A 188 5.38 -5.41 -11.09
CA LYS A 188 6.22 -6.54 -10.65
C LYS A 188 6.69 -6.43 -9.19
N VAL A 189 6.37 -5.37 -8.45
CA VAL A 189 6.59 -5.35 -7.00
C VAL A 189 5.33 -5.87 -6.29
N PHE A 190 5.51 -6.82 -5.38
CA PHE A 190 4.40 -7.54 -4.73
C PHE A 190 4.51 -7.37 -3.22
N TYR A 191 3.51 -6.73 -2.60
CA TYR A 191 3.58 -6.21 -1.23
C TYR A 191 2.98 -7.20 -0.22
N MET A 192 3.17 -8.50 -0.48
CA MET A 192 2.69 -9.60 0.36
C MET A 192 3.85 -10.58 0.59
N PRO A 193 4.05 -11.08 1.82
CA PRO A 193 5.13 -12.02 2.15
C PRO A 193 4.78 -13.45 1.71
N ALA A 194 4.53 -13.63 0.42
CA ALA A 194 4.23 -14.91 -0.23
C ALA A 194 5.45 -15.39 -1.02
N HIS A 195 5.77 -16.68 -0.94
CA HIS A 195 6.85 -17.26 -1.74
C HIS A 195 6.34 -17.59 -3.14
N PHE A 196 6.80 -16.81 -4.12
CA PHE A 196 6.60 -17.10 -5.53
C PHE A 196 7.85 -16.61 -6.28
N PRO A 197 8.75 -17.52 -6.69
CA PRO A 197 9.97 -17.19 -7.41
C PRO A 197 9.69 -16.48 -8.74
N ARG A 198 10.42 -15.38 -8.97
CA ARG A 198 10.28 -14.51 -10.13
C ARG A 198 11.66 -14.14 -10.65
N LEU A 199 11.91 -14.42 -11.92
CA LEU A 199 13.17 -14.15 -12.59
C LEU A 199 12.97 -13.27 -13.84
N TYR A 200 14.04 -12.66 -14.33
CA TYR A 200 14.13 -11.86 -15.54
C TYR A 200 15.21 -12.43 -16.47
N VAL A 201 14.97 -12.41 -17.78
CA VAL A 201 15.94 -12.81 -18.82
C VAL A 201 15.98 -11.81 -19.96
N SER A 202 17.13 -11.75 -20.65
CA SER A 202 17.31 -10.96 -21.86
C SER A 202 16.26 -11.32 -22.94
N LYS A 203 15.96 -10.38 -23.84
CA LYS A 203 15.03 -10.61 -24.95
C LYS A 203 15.53 -11.73 -25.86
N LYS A 204 16.84 -11.79 -26.06
CA LYS A 204 17.55 -12.81 -26.86
C LYS A 204 17.33 -14.21 -26.31
N ASP A 205 17.47 -14.40 -25.00
CA ASP A 205 17.36 -15.72 -24.36
C ASP A 205 15.91 -16.09 -24.05
N GLY A 206 15.04 -15.12 -23.78
CA GLY A 206 13.59 -15.31 -23.78
C GLY A 206 13.06 -15.84 -25.11
N LEU A 207 13.59 -15.37 -26.24
CA LEU A 207 13.27 -15.90 -27.58
C LEU A 207 13.78 -17.35 -27.80
N LYS A 208 14.84 -17.80 -27.11
CA LYS A 208 15.20 -19.23 -27.06
C LYS A 208 14.20 -20.01 -26.21
N LEU A 209 13.90 -19.52 -25.01
CA LEU A 209 12.98 -20.15 -24.07
C LEU A 209 11.56 -20.31 -24.65
N ILE A 210 11.09 -19.38 -25.50
CA ILE A 210 9.84 -19.56 -26.27
C ILE A 210 9.91 -20.78 -27.21
N LYS A 211 11.05 -21.03 -27.87
CA LYS A 211 11.23 -22.22 -28.74
C LYS A 211 11.25 -23.50 -27.91
N TYR A 212 11.93 -23.50 -26.77
CA TYR A 212 11.98 -24.64 -25.85
C TYR A 212 10.59 -24.94 -25.23
N ALA A 213 9.81 -23.91 -24.89
CA ALA A 213 8.42 -24.08 -24.44
C ALA A 213 7.53 -24.73 -25.51
N LYS A 214 7.66 -24.31 -26.77
CA LYS A 214 6.95 -24.93 -27.92
C LYS A 214 7.34 -26.41 -28.11
N ASN A 215 8.61 -26.75 -27.86
CA ASN A 215 9.10 -28.13 -27.90
C ASN A 215 8.77 -28.93 -26.63
N ASN A 216 7.97 -28.39 -25.69
CA ASN A 216 7.56 -29.01 -24.43
C ASN A 216 8.72 -29.31 -23.44
N TYR A 217 9.87 -28.66 -23.61
CA TYR A 217 11.08 -28.89 -22.80
C TYR A 217 10.91 -28.55 -21.32
N ARG A 218 11.81 -29.08 -20.50
CA ARG A 218 11.90 -28.84 -19.06
C ARG A 218 13.10 -27.95 -18.72
N VAL A 219 12.94 -27.17 -17.67
CA VAL A 219 14.03 -26.37 -17.11
C VAL A 219 14.24 -26.69 -15.64
N GLU A 220 15.50 -26.65 -15.23
CA GLU A 220 15.99 -26.55 -13.86
C GLU A 220 16.24 -25.06 -13.60
N VAL A 221 15.54 -24.46 -12.65
CA VAL A 221 15.75 -23.04 -12.28
C VAL A 221 16.40 -22.98 -10.92
N HIS A 222 17.48 -22.21 -10.85
CA HIS A 222 18.19 -21.90 -9.62
C HIS A 222 18.15 -20.39 -9.38
N CYS A 223 17.81 -20.00 -8.16
CA CYS A 223 17.74 -18.62 -7.70
C CYS A 223 18.10 -18.58 -6.22
N ASN A 224 19.13 -17.82 -5.86
CA ASN A 224 19.57 -17.59 -4.50
C ASN A 224 19.82 -16.08 -4.31
N MET A 225 18.92 -15.45 -3.56
CA MET A 225 18.97 -14.06 -3.13
C MET A 225 18.81 -14.01 -1.61
N ARG A 226 19.54 -13.11 -0.96
CA ARG A 226 19.49 -12.95 0.49
C ARG A 226 19.43 -11.47 0.86
N TRP A 227 18.81 -11.18 2.00
CA TRP A 227 18.98 -9.88 2.64
C TRP A 227 20.35 -9.89 3.32
N GLU A 228 21.19 -8.93 2.96
CA GLU A 228 22.58 -8.86 3.38
C GLU A 228 22.90 -7.43 3.81
N GLU A 229 23.77 -7.31 4.81
CA GLU A 229 24.34 -6.03 5.21
C GLU A 229 25.53 -5.74 4.30
N VAL A 230 25.43 -4.67 3.52
CA VAL A 230 26.41 -4.27 2.50
C VAL A 230 26.90 -2.87 2.78
N GLU A 231 28.16 -2.60 2.42
CA GLU A 231 28.72 -1.27 2.54
C GLU A 231 28.14 -0.34 1.46
N ALA A 232 27.65 0.81 1.90
CA ALA A 232 27.36 1.97 1.06
C ALA A 232 28.26 3.14 1.47
N THR A 233 28.51 4.06 0.54
CA THR A 233 29.46 5.17 0.68
C THR A 233 28.82 6.48 0.26
N ASN A 234 28.90 7.50 1.11
CA ASN A 234 28.76 8.90 0.69
C ASN A 234 30.13 9.42 0.25
N ILE A 235 30.18 10.22 -0.82
CA ILE A 235 31.41 10.89 -1.27
C ILE A 235 31.23 12.39 -1.08
N ILE A 236 32.07 13.00 -0.24
CA ILE A 236 31.99 14.42 0.12
C ILE A 236 33.17 15.18 -0.49
N VAL A 237 32.89 16.28 -1.20
CA VAL A 237 33.91 17.24 -1.68
C VAL A 237 33.62 18.61 -1.06
N THR A 238 34.63 19.27 -0.50
CA THR A 238 34.50 20.66 -0.02
C THR A 238 35.35 21.60 -0.88
N ILE A 239 34.71 22.55 -1.55
CA ILE A 239 35.40 23.67 -2.23
C ILE A 239 35.31 24.90 -1.31
N PRO A 240 36.43 25.44 -0.81
CA PRO A 240 36.39 26.60 0.08
C PRO A 240 36.00 27.87 -0.68
N GLY A 241 35.17 28.69 -0.05
CA GLY A 241 34.76 29.99 -0.60
C GLY A 241 35.92 30.99 -0.69
N SER A 242 35.88 31.86 -1.69
CA SER A 242 36.88 32.91 -1.92
C SER A 242 36.68 34.18 -1.10
N ASP A 243 35.52 34.36 -0.46
CA ASP A 243 35.22 35.53 0.37
C ASP A 243 35.47 35.29 1.87
N THR A 244 36.00 36.29 2.59
CA THR A 244 36.43 36.16 4.01
C THR A 244 35.31 35.99 5.03
N LEU A 245 34.07 36.31 4.67
CA LEU A 245 32.88 36.17 5.50
C LEU A 245 31.98 35.04 4.98
N LEU A 246 31.70 35.02 3.66
CA LEU A 246 30.77 34.07 3.05
C LEU A 246 31.34 32.65 2.94
N SER A 247 32.67 32.46 2.98
CA SER A 247 33.29 31.12 3.09
C SER A 247 32.98 30.39 4.41
N ARG A 248 32.50 31.10 5.44
CA ARG A 248 32.13 30.51 6.74
C ARG A 248 30.80 29.76 6.68
N GLU A 249 29.94 30.12 5.74
CA GLU A 249 28.71 29.38 5.42
C GLU A 249 28.89 28.55 4.14
N ALA A 250 28.13 27.47 4.05
CA ALA A 250 28.19 26.53 2.95
C ALA A 250 26.81 26.22 2.37
N VAL A 251 26.78 26.06 1.04
CA VAL A 251 25.68 25.42 0.32
C VAL A 251 26.05 23.95 0.09
N CYS A 252 25.17 23.04 0.47
CA CYS A 252 25.29 21.62 0.15
C CYS A 252 24.67 21.35 -1.23
N ILE A 253 25.40 20.69 -2.15
CA ILE A 253 24.90 20.26 -3.46
C ILE A 253 24.79 18.74 -3.47
N ILE A 254 23.62 18.20 -3.82
CA ILE A 254 23.28 16.78 -3.66
C ILE A 254 22.96 16.14 -5.01
N ALA A 255 23.48 14.94 -5.23
CA ALA A 255 22.99 13.95 -6.20
C ALA A 255 23.29 12.54 -5.66
N HIS A 256 22.55 11.52 -6.10
CA HIS A 256 22.76 10.15 -5.63
C HIS A 256 23.60 9.29 -6.57
N LEU A 257 24.33 8.33 -5.99
CA LEU A 257 25.23 7.42 -6.69
C LEU A 257 24.52 6.18 -7.24
N ASP A 258 23.63 5.60 -6.44
CA ASP A 258 22.97 4.34 -6.74
C ASP A 258 21.86 4.48 -7.78
N SER A 259 21.41 3.33 -8.26
CA SER A 259 20.26 3.18 -9.16
C SER A 259 19.32 2.11 -8.65
N LEU A 260 18.05 2.16 -9.07
CA LEU A 260 17.01 1.26 -8.59
C LEU A 260 16.29 0.50 -9.71
N SER A 261 15.79 -0.69 -9.42
CA SER A 261 15.07 -1.53 -10.39
C SER A 261 14.28 -2.64 -9.69
N PRO A 262 13.13 -3.09 -10.23
CA PRO A 262 12.47 -4.32 -9.77
C PRO A 262 13.30 -5.58 -10.06
N VAL A 263 14.40 -5.48 -10.81
CA VAL A 263 15.41 -6.51 -11.04
C VAL A 263 16.75 -5.95 -10.53
N PRO A 264 17.17 -6.18 -9.27
CA PRO A 264 18.31 -5.49 -8.67
C PRO A 264 19.64 -5.65 -9.43
N ALA A 265 19.86 -6.79 -10.09
CA ALA A 265 21.05 -7.03 -10.91
C ALA A 265 21.06 -6.27 -12.26
N VAL A 266 19.93 -5.66 -12.66
CA VAL A 266 19.75 -4.91 -13.92
C VAL A 266 19.05 -3.58 -13.61
N ALA A 267 19.86 -2.59 -13.23
CA ALA A 267 19.44 -1.23 -12.88
C ALA A 267 20.39 -0.22 -13.55
N PRO A 268 20.28 0.02 -14.87
CA PRO A 268 21.23 0.91 -15.56
C PRO A 268 21.12 2.36 -15.07
N GLY A 269 19.91 2.83 -14.73
CA GLY A 269 19.71 4.07 -13.99
C GLY A 269 20.34 5.28 -14.67
N ALA A 270 20.13 5.44 -15.97
CA ALA A 270 20.75 6.51 -16.74
C ALA A 270 20.19 7.91 -16.38
N THR A 271 18.93 8.01 -15.93
CA THR A 271 18.35 9.28 -15.43
C THR A 271 19.09 9.72 -14.16
N GLU A 272 19.30 8.76 -13.26
CA GLU A 272 20.00 8.91 -11.98
C GLU A 272 21.48 9.28 -12.22
N ALA A 273 22.12 8.60 -13.19
CA ALA A 273 23.50 8.84 -13.59
C ALA A 273 23.75 10.23 -14.22
N TYR A 274 22.77 10.82 -14.90
CA TYR A 274 22.92 12.15 -15.51
C TYR A 274 23.10 13.23 -14.44
N ASN A 275 22.34 13.17 -13.36
CA ASN A 275 22.43 14.11 -12.24
C ASN A 275 23.76 13.99 -11.47
N LEU A 276 24.22 12.74 -11.28
CA LEU A 276 25.55 12.46 -10.76
C LEU A 276 26.66 13.04 -11.66
N ALA A 277 26.54 12.87 -12.98
CA ALA A 277 27.50 13.40 -13.95
C ALA A 277 27.53 14.94 -13.98
N LEU A 278 26.39 15.61 -13.86
CA LEU A 278 26.31 17.07 -13.70
C LEU A 278 27.05 17.54 -12.44
N VAL A 279 26.96 16.80 -11.33
CA VAL A 279 27.71 17.11 -10.09
C VAL A 279 29.22 16.98 -10.29
N LEU A 280 29.71 15.97 -11.01
CA LEU A 280 31.15 15.81 -11.27
C LEU A 280 31.74 16.98 -12.05
N GLU A 281 31.04 17.44 -13.10
CA GLU A 281 31.47 18.61 -13.88
C GLU A 281 31.28 19.92 -13.13
N LEU A 282 30.24 20.05 -12.30
CA LEU A 282 30.05 21.21 -11.42
C LEU A 282 31.16 21.33 -10.36
N VAL A 283 31.65 20.21 -9.80
CA VAL A 283 32.82 20.18 -8.92
C VAL A 283 34.05 20.75 -9.64
N LYS A 284 34.37 20.22 -10.82
CA LYS A 284 35.51 20.65 -11.66
C LYS A 284 35.42 22.14 -12.03
N ALA A 285 34.26 22.59 -12.50
CA ALA A 285 34.02 24.00 -12.86
C ALA A 285 34.19 24.94 -11.66
N LEU A 286 33.69 24.57 -10.46
CA LEU A 286 33.77 25.42 -9.28
C LEU A 286 35.18 25.49 -8.65
N VAL A 287 36.05 24.50 -8.85
CA VAL A 287 37.47 24.58 -8.45
C VAL A 287 38.22 25.67 -9.22
N GLU A 288 37.96 25.85 -10.52
CA GLU A 288 38.56 26.94 -11.30
C GLU A 288 37.85 28.29 -11.05
N PHE A 289 36.52 28.27 -10.94
CA PHE A 289 35.70 29.48 -10.78
C PHE A 289 35.89 30.18 -9.43
N LYS A 290 36.12 29.43 -8.36
CA LYS A 290 36.32 29.90 -6.97
C LYS A 290 35.15 30.74 -6.44
N PRO A 291 33.98 30.12 -6.20
CA PRO A 291 32.78 30.81 -5.69
C PRO A 291 33.05 31.57 -4.39
N LYS A 292 32.29 32.64 -4.10
CA LYS A 292 32.41 33.38 -2.82
C LYS A 292 32.13 32.50 -1.60
N ARG A 293 31.07 31.70 -1.66
CA ARG A 293 30.65 30.75 -0.61
C ARG A 293 31.42 29.43 -0.68
N THR A 294 31.53 28.77 0.47
CA THR A 294 31.98 27.37 0.51
C THR A 294 30.91 26.47 -0.09
N VAL A 295 31.33 25.42 -0.79
CA VAL A 295 30.45 24.42 -1.40
C VAL A 295 30.78 23.06 -0.81
N VAL A 296 29.77 22.35 -0.32
CA VAL A 296 29.89 20.95 0.09
C VAL A 296 29.10 20.12 -0.91
N PHE A 297 29.77 19.30 -1.71
CA PHE A 297 29.08 18.31 -2.52
C PHE A 297 28.89 17.05 -1.69
N LEU A 298 27.67 16.54 -1.64
CA LEU A 298 27.30 15.28 -1.04
C LEU A 298 26.77 14.36 -2.13
N ILE A 299 27.61 13.46 -2.61
CA ILE A 299 27.16 12.35 -3.47
C ILE A 299 26.65 11.26 -2.53
N THR A 300 25.33 11.06 -2.46
CA THR A 300 24.70 10.13 -1.52
C THR A 300 24.82 8.68 -1.99
N GLY A 301 25.10 7.78 -1.05
CA GLY A 301 24.94 6.34 -1.26
C GLY A 301 23.55 5.85 -0.85
N ALA A 302 23.04 4.83 -1.52
CA ALA A 302 21.85 4.08 -1.09
C ALA A 302 20.56 4.94 -0.95
N HIS A 303 20.35 5.91 -1.85
CA HIS A 303 19.11 6.65 -2.03
C HIS A 303 17.91 5.70 -2.24
N GLY A 304 18.06 4.71 -3.11
CA GLY A 304 17.04 3.69 -3.40
C GLY A 304 16.74 2.74 -2.23
N LEU A 305 17.61 2.70 -1.21
CA LEU A 305 17.38 1.99 0.05
C LEU A 305 16.90 2.97 1.13
N ALA A 306 15.86 3.73 0.77
CA ALA A 306 15.15 4.65 1.63
C ALA A 306 16.00 5.85 2.12
N LEU A 307 16.60 6.60 1.19
CA LEU A 307 17.40 7.82 1.45
C LEU A 307 18.51 7.59 2.51
N ALA A 308 19.19 6.44 2.45
CA ALA A 308 20.08 6.04 3.54
C ALA A 308 21.29 6.96 3.68
N GLY A 309 21.95 7.33 2.59
CA GLY A 309 23.12 8.22 2.60
C GLY A 309 22.85 9.60 3.17
N ALA A 310 21.73 10.24 2.79
CA ALA A 310 21.34 11.52 3.39
C ALA A 310 20.95 11.38 4.87
N ARG A 311 20.30 10.28 5.29
CA ARG A 311 20.00 10.02 6.71
C ARG A 311 21.25 9.78 7.55
N GLU A 312 22.25 9.08 7.01
CA GLU A 312 23.53 8.87 7.67
C GLU A 312 24.32 10.19 7.76
N PHE A 313 24.42 10.95 6.67
CA PHE A 313 25.07 12.27 6.66
C PHE A 313 24.42 13.25 7.64
N VAL A 314 23.09 13.40 7.60
CA VAL A 314 22.34 14.28 8.52
C VAL A 314 22.46 13.81 9.98
N SER A 315 22.60 12.50 10.22
CA SER A 315 22.86 11.96 11.57
C SER A 315 24.28 12.24 12.06
N ALA A 316 25.29 12.24 11.18
CA ALA A 316 26.69 12.47 11.54
C ALA A 316 27.00 13.97 11.69
N HIS A 317 26.60 14.78 10.71
CA HIS A 317 26.87 16.22 10.63
C HIS A 317 25.79 17.09 11.27
N PHE A 318 24.91 16.53 12.11
CA PHE A 318 23.73 17.22 12.64
C PHE A 318 24.03 18.60 13.26
N ASN A 319 25.19 18.76 13.91
CA ASN A 319 25.61 20.02 14.55
C ASN A 319 26.18 21.07 13.57
N GLU A 320 26.60 20.66 12.37
CA GLU A 320 27.08 21.54 11.29
C GLU A 320 25.92 22.10 10.44
N LEU A 321 24.76 21.47 10.51
CA LEU A 321 23.54 21.94 9.85
C LEU A 321 23.04 23.24 10.52
N GLY A 322 22.57 24.19 9.72
CA GLY A 322 22.14 25.52 10.17
C GLY A 322 23.27 26.44 10.62
N THR A 323 24.35 25.90 11.20
CA THR A 323 25.52 26.68 11.63
C THR A 323 26.44 26.96 10.44
N ARG A 324 26.97 25.89 9.82
CA ARG A 324 27.87 25.89 8.65
C ARG A 324 27.09 25.65 7.35
N ILE A 325 26.38 24.52 7.25
CA ILE A 325 25.56 24.18 6.08
C ILE A 325 24.20 24.87 6.22
N ARG A 326 23.99 25.95 5.46
CA ARG A 326 22.80 26.82 5.55
C ARG A 326 21.66 26.38 4.63
N LEU A 327 22.03 25.86 3.47
CA LEU A 327 21.14 25.54 2.36
C LEU A 327 21.58 24.21 1.74
N ALA A 328 20.63 23.36 1.34
CA ALA A 328 20.89 22.19 0.51
C ALA A 328 20.11 22.27 -0.81
N ILE A 329 20.78 21.97 -1.93
CA ILE A 329 20.21 21.96 -3.29
C ILE A 329 20.51 20.61 -3.94
N GLU A 330 19.48 19.88 -4.33
CA GLU A 330 19.57 18.59 -5.04
C GLU A 330 19.33 18.76 -6.54
N LEU A 331 19.99 17.96 -7.38
CA LEU A 331 19.75 17.91 -8.83
C LEU A 331 18.95 16.64 -9.18
N ASP A 332 17.76 16.81 -9.74
CA ASP A 332 16.86 15.72 -10.16
C ASP A 332 16.20 16.02 -11.52
N ILE A 333 17.06 16.12 -12.52
CA ILE A 333 16.71 16.39 -13.91
C ILE A 333 16.38 15.09 -14.63
N ASP A 334 15.25 15.09 -15.33
CA ASP A 334 14.78 14.08 -16.26
C ASP A 334 14.72 14.67 -17.67
N TRP A 335 14.87 13.83 -18.68
CA TRP A 335 14.89 14.23 -20.08
C TRP A 335 13.51 14.23 -20.77
N THR A 336 12.43 13.85 -20.08
CA THR A 336 11.07 13.84 -20.67
C THR A 336 10.21 15.06 -20.31
N GLY A 337 10.81 16.07 -19.65
CA GLY A 337 10.27 17.42 -19.49
C GLY A 337 11.27 18.50 -19.94
N LYS A 338 10.84 19.76 -19.96
CA LYS A 338 11.69 20.94 -20.28
C LYS A 338 11.67 22.03 -19.20
N GLU A 339 10.78 21.90 -18.22
CA GLU A 339 10.50 22.91 -17.20
C GLU A 339 11.01 22.39 -15.85
N LEU A 340 11.53 23.27 -15.02
CA LEU A 340 12.01 22.92 -13.68
C LEU A 340 10.97 23.29 -12.61
N ALA A 341 11.10 22.69 -11.43
CA ALA A 341 10.52 23.15 -10.19
C ALA A 341 11.61 23.23 -9.11
N ALA A 342 11.45 24.16 -8.17
CA ALA A 342 12.18 24.13 -6.91
C ALA A 342 11.27 23.48 -5.86
N GLN A 343 11.60 22.27 -5.40
CA GLN A 343 10.71 21.42 -4.59
C GLN A 343 11.40 20.87 -3.34
N TYR A 344 10.85 21.14 -2.15
CA TYR A 344 11.45 20.74 -0.85
C TYR A 344 10.95 19.41 -0.28
N TYR A 345 10.02 18.75 -0.99
CA TYR A 345 9.24 17.63 -0.50
C TYR A 345 9.10 16.50 -1.51
N GLY A 346 8.98 15.28 -1.01
CA GLY A 346 8.52 14.12 -1.75
C GLY A 346 7.52 13.33 -0.90
N LEU A 347 7.34 12.07 -1.25
CA LEU A 347 6.44 11.15 -0.54
C LEU A 347 7.14 10.39 0.58
N PHE A 348 8.46 10.52 0.77
CA PHE A 348 9.20 9.74 1.76
C PHE A 348 8.81 10.10 3.19
N TYR A 349 8.82 11.40 3.52
CA TYR A 349 8.29 11.92 4.80
C TYR A 349 6.94 12.61 4.65
N SER A 350 6.51 12.93 3.41
CA SER A 350 5.24 13.61 3.10
C SER A 350 5.02 14.89 3.94
N LEU A 351 6.08 15.68 4.12
CA LEU A 351 6.15 16.78 5.11
C LEU A 351 5.05 17.83 4.96
N VAL A 352 4.69 18.17 3.71
CA VAL A 352 3.74 19.23 3.37
C VAL A 352 2.37 19.05 4.02
N SER A 353 1.93 17.80 4.17
CA SER A 353 0.62 17.47 4.76
C SER A 353 0.54 17.71 6.27
N PHE A 354 1.62 18.13 6.93
CA PHE A 354 1.71 18.19 8.39
C PHE A 354 2.28 19.50 8.97
N VAL A 355 2.82 20.41 8.16
CA VAL A 355 3.50 21.64 8.66
C VAL A 355 3.06 22.92 7.92
N PRO A 356 1.90 23.52 8.27
CA PRO A 356 1.53 24.84 7.77
C PRO A 356 2.55 25.91 8.17
N GLY A 357 2.86 26.84 7.27
CA GLY A 357 3.83 27.92 7.53
C GLY A 357 5.29 27.52 7.27
N TYR A 358 5.60 26.27 6.90
CA TYR A 358 6.97 25.83 6.61
C TYR A 358 7.55 26.52 5.37
N GLU A 359 6.70 26.89 4.41
CA GLU A 359 7.02 27.66 3.20
C GLU A 359 7.68 29.01 3.49
N SER A 360 7.48 29.57 4.69
CA SER A 360 8.12 30.83 5.13
C SER A 360 9.64 30.77 5.11
N ARG A 361 10.23 29.59 5.39
CA ARG A 361 11.69 29.35 5.36
C ARG A 361 12.29 29.54 3.96
N PHE A 362 11.47 29.37 2.92
CA PHE A 362 11.89 29.46 1.52
C PHE A 362 11.72 30.85 0.92
N LYS A 363 11.22 31.85 1.66
CA LYS A 363 10.93 33.18 1.09
C LYS A 363 12.13 33.77 0.33
N TRP A 364 13.31 33.84 0.96
CA TRP A 364 14.53 34.36 0.32
C TRP A 364 14.89 33.59 -0.97
N ILE A 365 14.76 32.26 -0.95
CA ILE A 365 15.05 31.40 -2.11
C ILE A 365 14.09 31.72 -3.26
N ARG A 366 12.80 31.89 -2.96
CA ARG A 366 11.75 32.20 -3.96
C ARG A 366 11.95 33.60 -4.56
N ASP A 367 12.16 34.60 -3.71
CA ASP A 367 12.43 35.98 -4.12
C ASP A 367 13.68 36.02 -5.03
N ARG A 368 14.74 35.26 -4.69
CA ARG A 368 15.99 35.16 -5.46
C ARG A 368 15.88 34.39 -6.78
N VAL A 369 15.14 33.28 -6.84
CA VAL A 369 14.95 32.54 -8.11
C VAL A 369 14.29 33.44 -9.16
N LEU A 370 13.30 34.25 -8.78
CA LEU A 370 12.65 35.20 -9.68
C LEU A 370 13.62 36.27 -10.20
N GLU A 371 14.48 36.81 -9.34
CA GLU A 371 15.53 37.78 -9.71
C GLU A 371 16.58 37.17 -10.65
N TYR A 372 17.09 35.97 -10.31
CA TYR A 372 18.13 35.31 -11.10
C TYR A 372 17.64 34.83 -12.48
N LEU A 373 16.37 34.42 -12.61
CA LEU A 373 15.83 33.99 -13.91
C LEU A 373 15.85 35.13 -14.95
N SER A 374 15.70 36.38 -14.51
CA SER A 374 15.89 37.55 -15.38
C SER A 374 17.31 37.64 -15.93
N LEU A 375 18.34 37.40 -15.10
CA LEU A 375 19.75 37.39 -15.52
C LEU A 375 20.07 36.17 -16.42
N ILE A 376 19.53 34.99 -16.08
CA ILE A 376 19.76 33.75 -16.85
C ILE A 376 19.22 33.88 -18.27
N LYS A 377 18.05 34.51 -18.45
CA LYS A 377 17.47 34.80 -19.75
C LYS A 377 18.38 35.65 -20.66
N GLU A 378 19.14 36.59 -20.11
CA GLU A 378 20.11 37.37 -20.90
C GLU A 378 21.30 36.50 -21.37
N ILE A 379 21.63 35.45 -20.63
CA ILE A 379 22.77 34.56 -20.90
C ILE A 379 22.39 33.48 -21.92
N THR A 380 21.23 32.85 -21.74
CA THR A 380 20.73 31.76 -22.61
C THR A 380 20.02 32.29 -23.86
N GLY A 381 19.42 33.48 -23.80
CA GLY A 381 18.48 33.99 -24.80
C GLY A 381 17.06 33.40 -24.69
N GLU A 382 16.81 32.49 -23.74
CA GLU A 382 15.58 31.72 -23.61
C GLU A 382 14.86 32.03 -22.29
N ASN A 383 13.52 31.95 -22.29
CA ASN A 383 12.72 32.07 -21.07
C ASN A 383 12.74 30.74 -20.30
N SER A 384 13.73 30.52 -19.43
CA SER A 384 13.70 29.41 -18.48
C SER A 384 12.53 29.53 -17.51
N VAL A 385 11.80 28.44 -17.29
CA VAL A 385 10.68 28.37 -16.32
C VAL A 385 11.08 27.49 -15.14
N VAL A 386 10.98 28.06 -13.92
CA VAL A 386 11.07 27.32 -12.66
C VAL A 386 9.78 27.53 -11.88
N TYR A 387 9.05 26.45 -11.64
CA TYR A 387 7.83 26.48 -10.83
C TYR A 387 8.16 26.58 -9.34
N ASP A 388 7.56 27.57 -8.70
CA ASP A 388 7.58 27.78 -7.25
C ASP A 388 6.67 26.77 -6.54
N THR A 389 7.14 25.52 -6.39
CA THR A 389 6.46 24.56 -5.51
C THR A 389 6.88 24.72 -4.05
N LEU A 390 7.81 25.63 -3.75
CA LEU A 390 8.22 26.02 -2.39
C LEU A 390 7.08 26.72 -1.63
N ALA A 391 6.19 27.44 -2.31
CA ALA A 391 4.95 28.00 -1.74
C ALA A 391 3.75 27.03 -1.75
N LEU A 392 3.79 25.93 -2.50
CA LEU A 392 2.61 25.12 -2.78
C LEU A 392 2.44 23.98 -1.76
N THR A 393 1.37 24.05 -0.98
CA THR A 393 1.09 23.09 0.11
C THR A 393 0.48 21.76 -0.33
N TYR A 394 0.00 21.58 -1.57
CA TYR A 394 -0.60 20.30 -1.98
C TYR A 394 -0.73 20.03 -3.50
N PHE A 395 0.37 19.76 -4.23
CA PHE A 395 0.26 19.31 -5.63
C PHE A 395 1.23 18.18 -6.02
N TYR A 396 0.67 17.11 -6.60
CA TYR A 396 1.40 16.07 -7.31
C TYR A 396 1.07 16.17 -8.80
N TYR A 397 1.92 16.87 -9.57
CA TYR A 397 1.77 17.00 -11.02
C TYR A 397 2.43 15.85 -11.80
N GLU A 398 3.32 15.08 -11.17
CA GLU A 398 3.82 13.81 -11.71
C GLU A 398 2.87 12.65 -11.32
N PRO A 399 2.61 11.68 -12.21
CA PRO A 399 1.77 10.51 -11.93
C PRO A 399 2.50 9.39 -11.16
N VAL A 400 3.68 9.68 -10.63
CA VAL A 400 4.66 8.72 -10.15
C VAL A 400 5.36 9.25 -8.89
N PRO A 401 5.40 8.50 -7.77
CA PRO A 401 6.06 8.96 -6.57
C PRO A 401 7.53 9.39 -6.71
N CYS A 402 7.82 10.39 -5.89
CA CYS A 402 9.03 11.20 -5.80
C CYS A 402 9.63 11.01 -4.40
N PHE A 403 10.93 10.74 -4.34
CA PHE A 403 11.75 10.79 -3.13
C PHE A 403 12.97 11.64 -3.46
N LEU A 404 13.42 12.43 -2.50
CA LEU A 404 14.50 13.40 -2.69
C LEU A 404 15.38 13.36 -1.43
N ASP A 405 16.70 13.27 -1.57
CA ASP A 405 17.61 13.29 -0.42
C ASP A 405 17.52 14.61 0.37
N CYS A 406 17.12 15.71 -0.28
CA CYS A 406 16.80 16.98 0.37
C CYS A 406 15.61 16.87 1.35
N GLU A 407 14.70 15.90 1.22
CA GLU A 407 13.64 15.66 2.21
C GLU A 407 14.21 15.41 3.62
N VAL A 408 15.43 14.86 3.72
CA VAL A 408 16.09 14.58 5.01
C VAL A 408 16.62 15.85 5.67
N PHE A 409 17.13 16.79 4.88
CA PHE A 409 17.56 18.10 5.36
C PHE A 409 16.36 18.98 5.73
N THR A 410 15.31 18.97 4.90
CA THR A 410 14.00 19.55 5.22
C THR A 410 13.43 18.94 6.51
N LEU A 411 13.52 17.62 6.70
CA LEU A 411 13.08 16.96 7.92
C LEU A 411 13.82 17.48 9.15
N ALA A 412 15.15 17.66 9.06
CA ALA A 412 15.95 18.24 10.14
C ALA A 412 15.64 19.73 10.41
N GLY A 413 14.79 20.39 9.60
CA GLY A 413 14.42 21.80 9.77
C GLY A 413 15.32 22.78 9.00
N ILE A 414 16.14 22.30 8.07
CA ILE A 414 17.04 23.10 7.24
C ILE A 414 16.34 23.52 5.95
N PRO A 415 16.60 24.72 5.38
CA PRO A 415 16.20 25.06 4.02
C PRO A 415 16.86 24.11 3.02
N ALA A 416 16.07 23.29 2.35
CA ALA A 416 16.55 22.29 1.40
C ALA A 416 15.54 22.07 0.27
N PHE A 417 15.98 21.93 -0.97
CA PHE A 417 15.10 21.66 -2.11
C PHE A 417 15.85 21.00 -3.28
N ALA A 418 15.12 20.33 -4.16
CA ALA A 418 15.63 19.86 -5.45
C ALA A 418 15.27 20.84 -6.57
N PHE A 419 16.20 21.08 -7.49
CA PHE A 419 15.90 21.50 -8.86
C PHE A 419 15.49 20.26 -9.64
N ARG A 420 14.17 20.06 -9.74
CA ARG A 420 13.52 18.87 -10.28
C ARG A 420 12.89 19.16 -11.64
N THR A 421 13.06 18.28 -12.64
CA THR A 421 12.25 18.34 -13.87
C THR A 421 10.78 18.14 -13.55
N PHE A 422 9.94 19.02 -14.07
CA PHE A 422 8.52 19.17 -13.75
C PHE A 422 7.61 18.75 -14.93
N TYR A 423 6.32 18.54 -14.66
CA TYR A 423 5.30 18.02 -15.59
C TYR A 423 5.70 16.75 -16.38
N THR A 424 6.66 15.98 -15.86
CA THR A 424 7.19 14.76 -16.49
C THR A 424 6.43 13.50 -16.08
N PHE A 425 6.40 12.50 -16.96
CA PHE A 425 5.91 11.15 -16.66
C PHE A 425 7.02 10.24 -16.09
N ARG A 426 8.30 10.61 -16.24
CA ARG A 426 9.50 9.82 -15.91
C ARG A 426 9.37 8.34 -16.34
N PRO A 427 9.19 8.07 -17.66
CA PRO A 427 8.67 6.80 -18.16
C PRO A 427 9.57 5.59 -17.90
N TYR A 428 10.87 5.77 -17.67
CA TYR A 428 11.83 4.66 -17.52
C TYR A 428 12.50 4.58 -16.15
N LEU A 429 12.49 5.65 -15.35
CA LEU A 429 13.15 5.74 -14.05
C LEU A 429 12.80 4.55 -13.12
N TYR A 430 13.81 4.03 -12.41
CA TYR A 430 13.73 2.83 -11.56
C TYR A 430 13.34 1.53 -12.29
N THR A 431 13.83 1.32 -13.53
CA THR A 431 13.59 0.07 -14.30
C THR A 431 14.84 -0.41 -15.05
N PRO A 432 14.86 -1.68 -15.54
CA PRO A 432 15.89 -2.16 -16.48
C PRO A 432 16.01 -1.35 -17.79
N TYR A 433 15.03 -0.48 -18.07
CA TYR A 433 14.88 0.25 -19.32
C TYR A 433 15.31 1.72 -19.22
N ASP A 434 15.77 2.19 -18.05
CA ASP A 434 16.36 3.53 -17.87
C ASP A 434 17.77 3.60 -18.48
N THR A 435 17.83 3.72 -19.81
CA THR A 435 19.06 3.64 -20.60
C THR A 435 19.22 4.88 -21.50
N LEU A 436 20.47 5.27 -21.76
CA LEU A 436 20.80 6.57 -22.35
C LEU A 436 20.30 6.73 -23.80
N GLU A 437 20.07 5.64 -24.53
CA GLU A 437 19.55 5.65 -25.91
C GLU A 437 18.10 6.14 -25.99
N LYS A 438 17.46 6.41 -24.85
CA LYS A 438 16.08 6.93 -24.73
C LYS A 438 16.05 8.35 -24.15
N ALA A 439 17.21 8.99 -23.96
CA ALA A 439 17.33 10.31 -23.40
C ALA A 439 17.23 11.42 -24.46
N ASP A 440 16.33 12.38 -24.25
CA ASP A 440 16.45 13.69 -24.92
C ASP A 440 17.47 14.56 -24.16
N LEU A 441 18.73 14.39 -24.54
CA LEU A 441 19.86 15.16 -24.01
C LEU A 441 19.73 16.67 -24.26
N SER A 442 18.92 17.11 -25.23
CA SER A 442 18.71 18.55 -25.49
C SER A 442 17.82 19.18 -24.43
N SER A 443 16.71 18.53 -24.09
CA SER A 443 15.80 18.96 -23.01
C SER A 443 16.45 18.83 -21.63
N ALA A 444 17.25 17.79 -21.40
CA ALA A 444 18.03 17.64 -20.17
C ALA A 444 19.08 18.76 -20.01
N LYS A 445 19.83 19.07 -21.09
CA LYS A 445 20.86 20.12 -21.08
C LYS A 445 20.26 21.52 -20.84
N MET A 446 19.14 21.86 -21.46
CA MET A 446 18.45 23.15 -21.28
C MET A 446 18.09 23.41 -19.80
N GLN A 447 17.54 22.39 -19.14
CA GLN A 447 17.23 22.43 -17.71
C GLN A 447 18.50 22.50 -16.85
N ALA A 448 19.51 21.68 -17.17
CA ALA A 448 20.77 21.67 -16.44
C ALA A 448 21.47 23.03 -16.47
N ILE A 449 21.54 23.69 -17.63
CA ILE A 449 22.06 25.07 -17.75
C ILE A 449 21.35 26.02 -16.79
N THR A 450 20.01 25.95 -16.71
CA THR A 450 19.21 26.78 -15.79
C THR A 450 19.53 26.48 -14.32
N ALA A 451 19.51 25.20 -13.91
CA ALA A 451 19.76 24.79 -12.53
C ALA A 451 21.20 25.14 -12.06
N LEU A 452 22.20 24.88 -12.90
CA LEU A 452 23.61 25.15 -12.61
C LEU A 452 23.90 26.65 -12.52
N LEU A 453 23.28 27.48 -13.37
CA LEU A 453 23.36 28.94 -13.26
C LEU A 453 22.68 29.44 -11.98
N LEU A 454 21.52 28.91 -11.59
CA LEU A 454 20.86 29.29 -10.33
C LEU A 454 21.72 28.92 -9.10
N ILE A 455 22.35 27.74 -9.11
CA ILE A 455 23.32 27.34 -8.08
C ILE A 455 24.48 28.35 -8.03
N CYS A 456 25.06 28.71 -9.18
CA CYS A 456 26.14 29.70 -9.25
C CYS A 456 25.71 31.07 -8.70
N CYS A 457 24.48 31.52 -8.97
CA CYS A 457 23.93 32.73 -8.37
C CYS A 457 23.85 32.66 -6.85
N PHE A 458 23.32 31.56 -6.26
CA PHE A 458 23.31 31.37 -4.80
C PHE A 458 24.70 31.36 -4.17
N LEU A 459 25.71 30.86 -4.88
CA LEU A 459 27.11 30.83 -4.44
C LEU A 459 27.82 32.20 -4.52
N GLU A 460 27.25 33.16 -5.24
CA GLU A 460 27.85 34.46 -5.55
C GLU A 460 27.08 35.68 -5.00
N ASP A 461 25.84 35.52 -4.54
CA ASP A 461 25.11 36.59 -3.84
C ASP A 461 25.86 37.07 -2.58
N SER A 462 25.79 38.36 -2.24
CA SER A 462 26.33 38.92 -1.00
C SER A 462 25.37 38.85 0.20
N ASP A 463 24.07 38.72 -0.04
CA ASP A 463 23.05 38.73 1.01
C ASP A 463 23.16 37.48 1.90
N THR A 464 22.73 37.61 3.16
CA THR A 464 22.77 36.51 4.14
C THR A 464 21.79 35.39 3.76
N MET A 465 22.28 34.16 3.64
CA MET A 465 21.43 33.00 3.34
C MET A 465 20.38 32.74 4.44
N PRO A 466 19.22 32.14 4.09
CA PRO A 466 18.28 31.63 5.07
C PRO A 466 18.98 30.62 5.99
N SER A 467 18.61 30.67 7.27
CA SER A 467 19.24 29.86 8.30
C SER A 467 18.20 29.46 9.34
N SER A 468 18.30 28.23 9.83
CA SER A 468 17.54 27.76 10.97
C SER A 468 18.28 26.62 11.66
N ASN A 469 18.15 26.57 12.98
CA ASN A 469 18.76 25.52 13.78
C ASN A 469 18.13 24.14 13.43
N PRO A 470 18.94 23.07 13.34
CA PRO A 470 18.44 21.72 13.14
C PRO A 470 17.65 21.25 14.37
N VAL A 471 16.59 20.47 14.16
CA VAL A 471 15.71 19.99 15.23
C VAL A 471 15.45 18.48 15.14
N THR A 472 15.47 17.84 16.30
CA THR A 472 15.06 16.43 16.49
C THR A 472 13.56 16.30 16.75
N ALA A 473 12.91 17.39 17.22
CA ALA A 473 11.51 17.44 17.63
C ALA A 473 10.81 18.73 17.15
N GLY A 474 9.79 18.58 16.31
CA GLY A 474 8.92 19.64 15.81
C GLY A 474 7.56 19.08 15.39
N VAL A 475 6.51 19.90 15.34
CA VAL A 475 5.19 19.41 14.91
C VAL A 475 5.20 19.16 13.41
N GLY A 476 5.13 17.89 13.00
CA GLY A 476 5.18 17.43 11.61
C GLY A 476 6.57 17.29 10.97
N TYR A 477 7.64 17.75 11.64
CA TYR A 477 9.04 17.66 11.17
C TYR A 477 10.01 17.46 12.35
N GLY A 478 11.24 17.06 12.09
CA GLY A 478 12.28 16.81 13.10
C GLY A 478 12.91 15.44 12.92
N PHE A 479 14.24 15.40 12.95
CA PHE A 479 15.05 14.20 12.74
C PHE A 479 15.19 13.41 14.04
N SER A 480 14.26 12.49 14.29
CA SER A 480 14.28 11.59 15.44
C SER A 480 14.84 10.20 15.07
N TYR A 481 14.94 9.33 16.06
CA TYR A 481 15.42 7.96 15.94
C TYR A 481 14.39 6.97 16.49
N VAL A 482 14.30 5.79 15.89
CA VAL A 482 13.57 4.64 16.45
C VAL A 482 14.55 3.51 16.74
N ARG A 483 14.72 3.16 18.02
CA ARG A 483 15.42 1.93 18.44
C ARG A 483 14.39 0.82 18.59
N GLY A 484 14.74 -0.42 18.24
CA GLY A 484 13.86 -1.54 18.52
C GLY A 484 14.57 -2.85 18.82
N ARG A 485 13.79 -3.84 19.28
CA ARG A 485 14.26 -5.22 19.47
C ARG A 485 13.17 -6.23 19.10
N VAL A 486 13.58 -7.33 18.44
CA VAL A 486 12.72 -8.44 18.02
C VAL A 486 12.85 -9.61 18.99
N TYR A 487 11.72 -10.17 19.40
CA TYR A 487 11.65 -11.32 20.29
C TYR A 487 10.76 -12.44 19.73
N ARG A 488 11.25 -13.68 19.79
CA ARG A 488 10.49 -14.90 19.44
C ARG A 488 9.84 -15.51 20.68
N TYR A 489 8.55 -15.86 20.61
CA TYR A 489 7.90 -16.59 21.71
C TYR A 489 8.42 -18.03 21.81
N ASN A 490 8.86 -18.44 22.99
CA ASN A 490 9.27 -19.80 23.28
C ASN A 490 8.12 -20.55 23.99
N ARG A 491 7.34 -21.35 23.25
CA ARG A 491 6.18 -22.09 23.79
C ARG A 491 6.55 -22.98 24.99
N THR A 492 7.73 -23.59 25.01
CA THR A 492 8.20 -24.48 26.10
C THR A 492 8.53 -23.73 27.39
N LYS A 493 8.94 -22.45 27.31
CA LYS A 493 9.24 -21.60 28.47
C LYS A 493 8.15 -20.58 28.81
N GLY A 494 7.07 -20.51 28.02
CA GLY A 494 6.00 -19.52 28.18
C GLY A 494 6.44 -18.05 28.02
N TRP A 495 7.61 -17.79 27.43
CA TRP A 495 8.27 -16.49 27.49
C TRP A 495 8.96 -16.10 26.18
N PHE A 496 9.15 -14.80 25.98
CA PHE A 496 9.83 -14.22 24.82
C PHE A 496 11.36 -14.24 24.97
N LYS A 497 12.08 -14.49 23.87
CA LYS A 497 13.54 -14.39 23.81
C LYS A 497 13.97 -13.48 22.65
N PRO A 498 15.03 -12.66 22.79
CA PRO A 498 15.63 -11.95 21.66
C PRO A 498 16.02 -12.90 20.53
N VAL A 499 15.93 -12.45 19.27
CA VAL A 499 16.35 -13.22 18.10
C VAL A 499 16.76 -12.31 16.94
N SER A 500 17.81 -12.68 16.20
CA SER A 500 18.10 -12.05 14.90
C SER A 500 16.96 -12.30 13.92
N ALA A 501 16.57 -11.28 13.17
CA ALA A 501 15.39 -11.23 12.32
C ALA A 501 15.62 -10.26 11.15
N ILE A 502 14.62 -10.15 10.27
CA ILE A 502 14.47 -8.99 9.39
C ILE A 502 13.23 -8.21 9.82
N VAL A 503 13.36 -6.89 9.94
CA VAL A 503 12.24 -5.98 10.17
C VAL A 503 11.94 -5.26 8.87
N ALA A 504 10.75 -5.47 8.33
CA ALA A 504 10.24 -4.67 7.24
C ALA A 504 9.65 -3.37 7.80
N LEU A 505 10.11 -2.24 7.25
CA LEU A 505 9.40 -0.98 7.29
C LEU A 505 8.61 -0.89 5.97
N PRO A 506 7.25 -0.95 6.00
CA PRO A 506 6.45 -0.86 4.78
C PRO A 506 6.65 0.51 4.13
N MET A 507 7.26 0.49 2.95
CA MET A 507 7.55 1.66 2.14
C MET A 507 7.17 1.38 0.69
N TRP A 508 6.91 2.45 -0.06
CA TRP A 508 6.46 2.42 -1.45
C TRP A 508 7.55 3.05 -2.31
N PRO A 509 7.91 2.52 -3.51
CA PRO A 509 7.38 1.28 -4.09
C PRO A 509 8.10 0.01 -3.58
N TYR A 510 9.17 0.15 -2.80
CA TYR A 510 9.94 -0.98 -2.27
C TYR A 510 9.96 -0.94 -0.74
N ASN A 511 9.75 -2.09 -0.10
CA ASN A 511 9.79 -2.22 1.35
C ASN A 511 11.25 -2.21 1.83
N LEU A 512 11.57 -1.37 2.82
CA LEU A 512 12.90 -1.37 3.44
C LEU A 512 12.99 -2.58 4.37
N GLY A 513 13.91 -3.50 4.06
CA GLY A 513 14.37 -4.52 5.00
C GLY A 513 15.43 -3.94 5.94
N ILE A 514 15.38 -4.32 7.21
CA ILE A 514 16.39 -3.97 8.22
C ILE A 514 16.79 -5.28 8.92
N LEU A 515 18.03 -5.72 8.76
CA LEU A 515 18.55 -6.85 9.54
C LEU A 515 18.74 -6.44 11.02
N THR A 516 18.55 -7.39 11.92
CA THR A 516 18.73 -7.16 13.37
C THR A 516 19.90 -7.97 13.92
N ASP A 517 20.53 -7.45 14.98
CA ASP A 517 21.70 -8.07 15.61
C ASP A 517 21.40 -9.47 16.20
N PHE A 518 22.43 -10.16 16.70
CA PHE A 518 22.27 -11.49 17.32
C PHE A 518 21.32 -11.50 18.53
N ASN A 519 21.11 -10.34 19.16
CA ASN A 519 20.20 -10.08 20.28
C ASN A 519 18.87 -9.43 19.81
N GLY A 520 18.60 -9.45 18.50
CA GLY A 520 17.40 -8.93 17.86
C GLY A 520 17.26 -7.41 17.80
N SER A 521 18.27 -6.63 18.19
CA SER A 521 18.19 -5.15 18.23
C SER A 521 18.39 -4.52 16.85
N PHE A 522 17.80 -3.34 16.63
CA PHE A 522 17.96 -2.51 15.43
C PHE A 522 17.76 -1.02 15.74
N ILE A 523 18.13 -0.15 14.80
CA ILE A 523 17.88 1.29 14.84
C ILE A 523 17.48 1.82 13.46
N VAL A 524 16.57 2.78 13.43
CA VAL A 524 16.28 3.64 12.27
C VAL A 524 16.62 5.08 12.64
N LYS A 525 17.50 5.69 11.85
CA LYS A 525 17.82 7.12 11.90
C LYS A 525 16.89 7.88 10.96
N GLY A 526 16.62 9.15 11.24
CA GLY A 526 15.75 9.99 10.42
C GLY A 526 14.28 9.58 10.45
N ALA A 527 13.77 9.09 11.58
CA ALA A 527 12.34 8.94 11.77
C ALA A 527 11.71 10.33 12.03
N ARG A 528 10.64 10.67 11.33
CA ARG A 528 9.97 11.97 11.47
C ARG A 528 9.30 12.11 12.84
N TYR A 529 9.60 13.17 13.58
CA TYR A 529 8.85 13.51 14.80
C TYR A 529 7.36 13.72 14.47
N SER A 530 6.47 13.27 15.36
CA SER A 530 5.03 13.09 15.12
C SER A 530 4.66 12.21 13.91
N GLY A 531 5.60 11.43 13.39
CA GLY A 531 5.34 10.32 12.47
C GLY A 531 4.81 9.08 13.20
N TYR A 532 4.12 8.23 12.45
CA TYR A 532 3.66 6.91 12.92
C TYR A 532 4.13 5.84 11.93
N TYR A 533 4.96 4.92 12.40
CA TYR A 533 5.70 3.99 11.55
C TYR A 533 5.41 2.53 11.91
N TRP A 534 4.97 1.74 10.94
CA TRP A 534 4.76 0.30 11.08
C TRP A 534 6.08 -0.47 10.95
N PHE A 535 6.39 -1.32 11.92
CA PHE A 535 7.58 -2.16 11.97
C PHE A 535 7.17 -3.62 12.06
N LEU A 536 7.51 -4.41 11.05
CA LEU A 536 7.02 -5.78 10.89
C LEU A 536 8.19 -6.77 10.88
N GLY A 537 8.39 -7.47 12.00
CA GLY A 537 9.46 -8.45 12.19
C GLY A 537 9.10 -9.82 11.61
N PHE A 538 10.06 -10.42 10.92
CA PHE A 538 9.97 -11.76 10.33
C PHE A 538 11.25 -12.57 10.62
N LYS A 539 11.10 -13.90 10.71
CA LYS A 539 12.22 -14.84 10.57
C LYS A 539 11.99 -15.69 9.32
N LEU A 540 12.98 -15.70 8.44
CA LEU A 540 13.00 -16.54 7.24
C LEU A 540 13.81 -17.82 7.46
N SER A 541 13.45 -18.87 6.75
CA SER A 541 14.28 -20.08 6.57
C SER A 541 15.40 -19.82 5.56
N LYS A 542 16.31 -20.79 5.35
CA LYS A 542 17.37 -20.68 4.33
C LYS A 542 16.80 -20.54 2.91
N GLU A 543 15.64 -21.14 2.69
CA GLU A 543 14.88 -21.14 1.45
C GLU A 543 14.03 -19.86 1.27
N GLY A 544 14.15 -18.88 2.18
CA GLY A 544 13.41 -17.62 2.15
C GLY A 544 11.97 -17.69 2.67
N LEU A 545 11.51 -18.85 3.16
CA LEU A 545 10.13 -19.04 3.62
C LEU A 545 9.93 -18.44 5.02
N VAL A 546 8.76 -17.83 5.28
CA VAL A 546 8.46 -17.22 6.59
C VAL A 546 8.23 -18.31 7.64
N GLU A 547 9.18 -18.47 8.57
CA GLU A 547 9.06 -19.35 9.74
C GLU A 547 8.28 -18.73 10.90
N ALA A 548 8.44 -17.43 11.08
CA ALA A 548 7.84 -16.67 12.18
C ALA A 548 7.63 -15.21 11.73
N ALA A 549 6.58 -14.58 12.24
CA ALA A 549 6.26 -13.18 11.99
C ALA A 549 5.51 -12.60 13.18
N ASN A 550 5.17 -11.31 13.12
CA ASN A 550 4.32 -10.65 14.11
C ASN A 550 3.03 -11.41 14.44
N GLU A 551 2.45 -11.14 15.61
CA GLU A 551 1.13 -11.66 15.99
C GLU A 551 0.20 -10.60 16.58
N TYR A 552 -1.07 -10.64 16.16
CA TYR A 552 -2.19 -10.08 16.91
C TYR A 552 -2.57 -11.07 18.02
N GLY A 553 -2.44 -10.69 19.28
CA GLY A 553 -2.95 -11.52 20.40
C GLY A 553 -2.23 -11.34 21.72
N GLY A 554 -2.63 -12.16 22.69
CA GLY A 554 -2.22 -12.08 24.10
C GLY A 554 -1.37 -13.25 24.59
N LEU A 555 -0.42 -13.75 23.79
CA LEU A 555 0.57 -14.69 24.29
C LEU A 555 1.64 -13.95 25.11
N GLY A 556 1.92 -14.45 26.31
CA GLY A 556 2.82 -13.80 27.28
C GLY A 556 2.20 -12.59 28.00
N PRO A 557 3.01 -11.82 28.76
CA PRO A 557 2.53 -10.64 29.47
C PRO A 557 2.06 -9.54 28.51
N ALA A 558 1.16 -8.68 29.00
CA ALA A 558 0.51 -7.61 28.25
C ALA A 558 1.46 -6.42 27.94
N LEU A 559 2.46 -6.67 27.08
CA LEU A 559 3.14 -5.59 26.35
C LEU A 559 2.14 -4.93 25.39
N PRO A 560 2.15 -3.60 25.22
CA PRO A 560 1.24 -2.91 24.31
C PRO A 560 1.42 -3.40 22.87
N MET A 561 0.32 -3.47 22.11
CA MET A 561 0.33 -3.90 20.71
C MET A 561 0.82 -2.77 19.79
N LEU A 562 2.14 -2.61 19.72
CA LEU A 562 2.80 -1.60 18.90
C LEU A 562 3.55 -2.27 17.74
N PHE A 563 2.79 -2.70 16.72
CA PHE A 563 3.36 -2.87 15.38
C PHE A 563 3.71 -1.50 14.80
N GLY A 564 2.92 -0.48 15.10
CA GLY A 564 3.23 0.92 14.81
C GLY A 564 3.76 1.64 16.05
N VAL A 565 4.74 2.52 15.86
CA VAL A 565 5.24 3.43 16.91
C VAL A 565 5.00 4.88 16.53
N SER A 566 4.47 5.67 17.46
CA SER A 566 4.37 7.14 17.33
C SER A 566 5.66 7.78 17.84
N VAL A 567 6.27 8.64 17.02
CA VAL A 567 7.59 9.23 17.31
C VAL A 567 7.40 10.57 18.02
N TYR A 568 7.47 10.58 19.36
CA TYR A 568 7.32 11.79 20.19
C TYR A 568 8.49 11.97 21.17
N LYS A 569 9.67 11.47 20.81
CA LYS A 569 10.94 11.56 21.54
C LYS A 569 12.07 11.56 20.53
N ASP A 570 13.22 12.14 20.89
CA ASP A 570 14.45 12.07 20.08
C ASP A 570 14.83 10.62 19.80
N VAL A 571 14.69 9.73 20.80
CA VAL A 571 14.74 8.27 20.63
C VAL A 571 13.43 7.66 21.12
N SER A 572 12.63 7.15 20.18
CA SER A 572 11.46 6.30 20.45
C SER A 572 11.86 4.82 20.45
N GLU A 573 11.18 3.98 21.24
CA GLU A 573 11.50 2.55 21.36
C GLU A 573 10.34 1.63 20.97
N VAL A 574 10.62 0.55 20.25
CA VAL A 574 9.63 -0.45 19.78
C VAL A 574 10.08 -1.89 20.04
N ASN A 575 9.21 -2.70 20.66
CA ASN A 575 9.49 -4.10 20.98
C ASN A 575 8.59 -5.03 20.14
N LEU A 576 9.18 -5.69 19.14
CA LEU A 576 8.45 -6.53 18.18
C LEU A 576 8.39 -7.98 18.67
N ARG A 577 7.17 -8.50 18.85
CA ARG A 577 6.91 -9.91 19.16
C ARG A 577 6.66 -10.67 17.87
N ILE A 578 7.35 -11.80 17.68
CA ILE A 578 7.14 -12.73 16.55
C ILE A 578 6.91 -14.17 17.04
N THR A 579 6.06 -14.93 16.36
CA THR A 579 5.74 -16.32 16.71
C THR A 579 5.73 -17.25 15.50
N ASP A 580 5.99 -18.54 15.75
CA ASP A 580 6.16 -19.54 14.70
C ASP A 580 4.87 -19.72 13.89
N CYS A 581 4.97 -19.51 12.57
CA CYS A 581 3.83 -19.38 11.68
C CYS A 581 4.01 -20.13 10.35
N GLY A 582 2.90 -20.25 9.62
CA GLY A 582 2.87 -20.54 8.18
C GLY A 582 1.92 -19.56 7.48
N GLY A 583 2.01 -19.47 6.15
CA GLY A 583 1.17 -18.57 5.35
C GLY A 583 -0.03 -19.28 4.70
N LEU A 584 -1.18 -18.61 4.64
CA LEU A 584 -2.29 -18.95 3.73
C LEU A 584 -2.38 -17.87 2.66
N ILE A 585 -2.23 -18.24 1.39
CA ILE A 585 -2.29 -17.33 0.24
C ILE A 585 -3.59 -17.56 -0.51
N ILE A 586 -4.29 -16.46 -0.75
CA ILE A 586 -5.54 -16.40 -1.50
C ILE A 586 -5.30 -15.40 -2.64
N ILE A 587 -5.57 -15.80 -3.88
CA ILE A 587 -5.34 -14.99 -5.08
C ILE A 587 -6.69 -14.69 -5.78
N ASN A 588 -6.86 -13.46 -6.25
CA ASN A 588 -8.06 -12.99 -6.97
C ASN A 588 -9.38 -13.13 -6.17
N ALA A 589 -9.33 -12.86 -4.86
CA ALA A 589 -10.49 -12.73 -3.98
C ALA A 589 -11.14 -11.34 -4.05
N TYR A 590 -12.28 -11.24 -4.74
CA TYR A 590 -13.16 -10.08 -4.76
C TYR A 590 -14.62 -10.53 -4.84
N ASP A 591 -15.57 -9.79 -4.26
CA ASP A 591 -16.97 -10.23 -4.18
C ASP A 591 -17.60 -10.37 -5.59
N PRO A 592 -17.89 -11.60 -6.05
CA PRO A 592 -18.29 -11.88 -7.43
C PRO A 592 -19.72 -11.44 -7.73
N ARG A 593 -20.49 -11.05 -6.70
CA ARG A 593 -21.90 -10.63 -6.82
C ARG A 593 -22.03 -9.18 -7.25
N PHE A 594 -21.00 -8.36 -6.99
CA PHE A 594 -21.04 -6.91 -7.21
C PHE A 594 -19.92 -6.39 -8.11
N PHE A 595 -18.77 -7.07 -8.21
CA PHE A 595 -17.57 -6.60 -8.95
C PHE A 595 -17.01 -5.22 -8.53
N VAL A 596 -17.51 -4.64 -7.43
CA VAL A 596 -16.99 -3.42 -6.81
C VAL A 596 -15.76 -3.73 -5.96
N PRO A 597 -14.65 -2.98 -6.05
CA PRO A 597 -13.56 -3.06 -5.10
C PRO A 597 -14.08 -2.65 -3.71
N GLY A 598 -14.10 -3.61 -2.80
CA GLY A 598 -14.42 -3.39 -1.40
C GLY A 598 -13.56 -4.33 -0.57
N TYR A 599 -13.09 -3.84 0.58
CA TYR A 599 -12.28 -4.64 1.49
C TYR A 599 -13.09 -5.84 2.00
N LEU A 600 -12.72 -7.04 1.54
CA LEU A 600 -13.14 -8.29 2.15
C LEU A 600 -12.44 -8.40 3.51
N SER A 601 -13.19 -8.72 4.57
CA SER A 601 -12.63 -8.98 5.89
C SER A 601 -12.51 -10.48 6.12
N TYR A 602 -11.40 -10.92 6.71
CA TYR A 602 -11.07 -12.35 6.86
C TYR A 602 -11.01 -12.68 8.34
N SER A 603 -12.01 -13.42 8.84
CA SER A 603 -12.07 -13.91 10.22
C SER A 603 -11.39 -15.27 10.32
N VAL A 604 -10.31 -15.37 11.10
CA VAL A 604 -9.58 -16.64 11.31
C VAL A 604 -10.10 -17.34 12.56
N LEU A 605 -10.51 -18.61 12.42
CA LEU A 605 -11.04 -19.44 13.50
C LEU A 605 -10.21 -20.73 13.69
N ASN A 606 -10.32 -21.32 14.87
CA ASN A 606 -9.85 -22.67 15.19
C ASN A 606 -10.83 -23.71 14.64
N ALA A 607 -10.43 -24.50 13.65
CA ALA A 607 -11.33 -25.42 12.95
C ALA A 607 -11.78 -26.65 13.77
N THR A 608 -11.27 -26.84 15.00
CA THR A 608 -11.72 -27.90 15.92
C THR A 608 -12.84 -27.42 16.85
N HIS A 609 -12.99 -26.10 17.04
CA HIS A 609 -13.95 -25.50 17.98
C HIS A 609 -14.84 -24.43 17.34
N HIS A 610 -14.55 -24.02 16.10
CA HIS A 610 -15.17 -22.90 15.38
C HIS A 610 -15.13 -21.54 16.14
N THR A 611 -14.15 -21.38 17.04
CA THR A 611 -13.92 -20.18 17.85
C THR A 611 -12.77 -19.32 17.31
N ALA A 612 -12.71 -18.04 17.66
CA ALA A 612 -11.60 -17.17 17.28
C ALA A 612 -10.27 -17.64 17.90
N LEU A 613 -9.15 -17.43 17.19
CA LEU A 613 -7.82 -17.75 17.70
C LEU A 613 -7.36 -16.75 18.77
N ILE A 614 -6.75 -17.27 19.85
CA ILE A 614 -6.13 -16.49 20.94
C ILE A 614 -5.01 -15.57 20.42
N SER A 615 -4.30 -16.02 19.38
CA SER A 615 -3.37 -15.19 18.62
C SER A 615 -3.20 -15.70 17.18
N TRP A 616 -2.95 -14.80 16.23
CA TRP A 616 -2.69 -15.09 14.82
C TRP A 616 -1.93 -13.91 14.15
N GLY A 617 -1.27 -14.13 13.01
CA GLY A 617 -0.36 -13.15 12.40
C GLY A 617 -1.02 -12.12 11.48
N PRO A 618 -0.30 -11.07 11.06
CA PRO A 618 -0.84 -10.02 10.20
C PRO A 618 -1.45 -10.52 8.88
N GLN A 619 -2.47 -9.80 8.43
CA GLN A 619 -3.07 -9.91 7.10
C GLN A 619 -2.41 -8.91 6.16
N TYR A 620 -1.87 -9.39 5.05
CA TYR A 620 -1.27 -8.58 3.98
C TYR A 620 -2.13 -8.67 2.74
N TRP A 621 -2.45 -7.54 2.13
CA TRP A 621 -3.23 -7.50 0.89
C TRP A 621 -2.47 -6.75 -0.21
N TYR A 622 -2.63 -7.21 -1.44
CA TYR A 622 -2.22 -6.51 -2.65
C TYR A 622 -3.32 -6.68 -3.68
N TRP A 623 -4.04 -5.59 -3.97
CA TRP A 623 -5.23 -5.58 -4.82
C TRP A 623 -6.27 -6.60 -4.29
N TYR A 624 -6.58 -7.62 -5.08
CA TYR A 624 -7.53 -8.71 -4.73
C TYR A 624 -6.82 -9.97 -4.22
N SER A 625 -5.54 -9.89 -3.83
CA SER A 625 -4.80 -11.02 -3.27
C SER A 625 -4.52 -10.79 -1.79
N GLN A 626 -4.49 -11.85 -0.99
CA GLN A 626 -4.18 -11.78 0.44
C GLN A 626 -3.20 -12.88 0.88
N THR A 627 -2.38 -12.57 1.88
CA THR A 627 -1.57 -13.52 2.64
C THR A 627 -1.90 -13.35 4.12
N ILE A 628 -2.39 -14.41 4.74
CA ILE A 628 -2.69 -14.48 6.17
C ILE A 628 -1.58 -15.28 6.84
N LEU A 629 -0.88 -14.68 7.81
CA LEU A 629 0.09 -15.42 8.61
C LEU A 629 -0.60 -16.05 9.82
N LEU A 630 -0.35 -17.34 10.05
CA LEU A 630 -1.19 -18.20 10.90
C LEU A 630 -0.31 -19.02 11.86
N PRO A 631 -0.75 -19.29 13.11
CA PRO A 631 0.08 -19.99 14.09
C PRO A 631 0.41 -21.43 13.65
N ALA A 632 1.69 -21.80 13.72
CA ALA A 632 2.14 -23.14 13.41
C ALA A 632 1.61 -24.18 14.42
N GLY A 633 1.20 -25.34 13.92
CA GLY A 633 0.63 -26.45 14.69
C GLY A 633 -0.89 -26.40 14.86
N THR A 634 -1.55 -25.33 14.41
CA THR A 634 -3.00 -25.14 14.54
C THR A 634 -3.75 -25.60 13.28
N ARG A 635 -4.92 -26.21 13.45
CA ARG A 635 -5.91 -26.36 12.37
C ARG A 635 -6.80 -25.12 12.31
N VAL A 636 -6.80 -24.43 11.17
CA VAL A 636 -7.53 -23.16 11.01
C VAL A 636 -8.55 -23.24 9.90
N GLU A 637 -9.57 -22.40 10.01
CA GLU A 637 -10.50 -22.06 8.95
C GLU A 637 -10.62 -20.54 8.83
N VAL A 638 -11.01 -20.06 7.65
CA VAL A 638 -11.15 -18.61 7.38
C VAL A 638 -12.52 -18.32 6.79
N LEU A 639 -13.24 -17.41 7.43
CA LEU A 639 -14.48 -16.84 6.91
C LEU A 639 -14.17 -15.51 6.21
N VAL A 640 -14.42 -15.45 4.91
CA VAL A 640 -14.27 -14.22 4.10
C VAL A 640 -15.62 -13.52 4.07
N LYS A 641 -15.67 -12.24 4.45
CA LYS A 641 -16.91 -11.49 4.69
C LYS A 641 -16.92 -10.12 4.01
N ARG A 642 -18.11 -9.58 3.79
CA ARG A 642 -18.36 -8.20 3.36
C ARG A 642 -19.46 -7.61 4.25
N GLY A 643 -19.06 -6.84 5.27
CA GLY A 643 -19.99 -6.44 6.33
C GLY A 643 -20.50 -7.69 7.07
N LEU A 644 -21.81 -7.92 7.04
CA LEU A 644 -22.45 -9.10 7.63
C LEU A 644 -22.47 -10.33 6.70
N ASP A 645 -22.41 -10.14 5.39
CA ASP A 645 -22.44 -11.23 4.41
C ASP A 645 -21.18 -12.10 4.52
N VAL A 646 -21.35 -13.42 4.48
CA VAL A 646 -20.24 -14.36 4.26
C VAL A 646 -20.08 -14.57 2.75
N VAL A 647 -18.94 -14.17 2.20
CA VAL A 647 -18.63 -14.21 0.77
C VAL A 647 -17.84 -15.47 0.40
N ALA A 648 -17.07 -16.05 1.32
CA ALA A 648 -16.48 -17.39 1.15
C ALA A 648 -16.15 -18.04 2.50
N ILE A 649 -15.96 -19.36 2.48
CA ILE A 649 -15.46 -20.15 3.61
C ILE A 649 -14.29 -20.98 3.11
N ILE A 650 -13.22 -21.06 3.90
CA ILE A 650 -11.99 -21.80 3.60
C ILE A 650 -11.70 -22.71 4.81
N ASN A 651 -12.25 -23.92 4.81
CA ASN A 651 -12.21 -24.85 5.96
C ASN A 651 -11.88 -26.31 5.60
N ASN A 652 -11.49 -26.61 4.35
CA ASN A 652 -11.20 -27.97 3.86
C ASN A 652 -12.39 -28.93 4.10
N ALA A 653 -13.56 -28.57 3.55
CA ALA A 653 -14.79 -29.36 3.59
C ALA A 653 -14.79 -30.47 2.52
N SER A 654 -15.43 -31.60 2.83
CA SER A 654 -15.60 -32.73 1.93
C SER A 654 -16.99 -33.36 2.11
N ALA A 655 -17.39 -34.29 1.24
CA ALA A 655 -18.62 -35.05 1.44
C ALA A 655 -18.62 -35.89 2.74
N GLU A 656 -17.44 -36.33 3.19
CA GLU A 656 -17.23 -37.08 4.43
C GLU A 656 -17.17 -36.17 5.68
N SER A 657 -16.81 -34.89 5.50
CA SER A 657 -16.72 -33.90 6.57
C SER A 657 -17.25 -32.54 6.08
N PRO A 658 -18.59 -32.38 5.97
CA PRO A 658 -19.17 -31.21 5.30
C PRO A 658 -18.98 -29.88 6.03
N LEU A 659 -18.69 -29.93 7.33
CA LEU A 659 -18.40 -28.73 8.14
C LEU A 659 -16.92 -28.31 8.11
N GLY A 660 -16.06 -29.02 7.37
CA GLY A 660 -14.63 -28.75 7.31
C GLY A 660 -13.80 -29.59 8.28
N THR A 661 -12.51 -29.67 8.01
CA THR A 661 -11.49 -30.29 8.88
C THR A 661 -10.35 -29.32 9.23
N GLY A 662 -10.38 -28.12 8.66
CA GLY A 662 -9.36 -27.08 8.80
C GLY A 662 -8.05 -27.40 8.08
N TYR A 663 -7.37 -26.34 7.63
CA TYR A 663 -6.01 -26.45 7.11
C TYR A 663 -5.03 -26.52 8.27
N LEU A 664 -4.20 -27.58 8.32
CA LEU A 664 -3.14 -27.72 9.31
C LEU A 664 -1.94 -26.83 8.93
N VAL A 665 -1.75 -25.75 9.68
CA VAL A 665 -0.68 -24.79 9.45
C VAL A 665 0.66 -25.37 9.93
N LYS A 666 1.63 -25.50 9.02
CA LYS A 666 2.98 -25.97 9.33
C LYS A 666 3.96 -24.79 9.31
N LYS A 667 4.86 -24.76 10.29
CA LYS A 667 5.94 -23.78 10.40
C LYS A 667 6.74 -23.69 9.09
N GLY A 668 7.06 -22.48 8.64
CA GLY A 668 7.94 -22.28 7.48
C GLY A 668 7.37 -22.81 6.17
N ARG A 669 6.04 -23.02 6.09
CA ARG A 669 5.35 -23.47 4.88
C ARG A 669 4.18 -22.57 4.56
N GLN A 670 3.84 -22.53 3.28
CA GLN A 670 2.70 -21.80 2.77
C GLN A 670 1.66 -22.74 2.15
N ILE A 671 0.40 -22.33 2.23
CA ILE A 671 -0.76 -23.02 1.68
C ILE A 671 -1.38 -22.06 0.65
N LEU A 672 -1.27 -22.40 -0.63
CA LEU A 672 -1.90 -21.65 -1.70
C LEU A 672 -3.30 -22.24 -1.97
N ILE A 673 -4.34 -21.42 -1.84
CA ILE A 673 -5.69 -21.78 -2.29
C ILE A 673 -5.77 -21.56 -3.81
N LYS A 674 -5.41 -22.60 -4.57
CA LYS A 674 -5.45 -22.64 -6.04
C LYS A 674 -6.88 -22.42 -6.53
N ASN A 675 -7.05 -21.68 -7.63
CA ASN A 675 -8.38 -21.44 -8.23
C ASN A 675 -9.45 -20.98 -7.22
N PHE A 676 -9.12 -20.06 -6.29
CA PHE A 676 -9.97 -19.70 -5.14
C PHE A 676 -11.50 -19.55 -5.41
N PRO A 677 -11.98 -18.91 -6.51
CA PRO A 677 -13.41 -18.87 -6.82
C PRO A 677 -14.09 -20.26 -6.93
N LEU A 678 -13.36 -21.30 -7.33
CA LEU A 678 -13.86 -22.68 -7.35
C LEU A 678 -13.94 -23.27 -5.93
N GLU A 679 -12.87 -23.13 -5.14
CA GLU A 679 -12.81 -23.61 -3.75
C GLU A 679 -13.95 -22.99 -2.90
N ALA A 680 -14.18 -21.69 -3.07
CA ALA A 680 -15.23 -20.95 -2.36
C ALA A 680 -16.65 -21.42 -2.76
N ALA A 681 -16.87 -21.69 -4.06
CA ALA A 681 -18.13 -22.25 -4.54
C ALA A 681 -18.35 -23.68 -4.02
N GLU A 682 -17.34 -24.56 -4.12
CA GLU A 682 -17.44 -25.95 -3.68
C GLU A 682 -17.66 -26.07 -2.17
N THR A 683 -16.93 -25.30 -1.38
CA THR A 683 -17.06 -25.28 0.08
C THR A 683 -18.48 -24.84 0.49
N PHE A 684 -19.02 -23.78 -0.12
CA PHE A 684 -20.42 -23.42 0.13
C PHE A 684 -21.41 -24.50 -0.33
N SER A 685 -21.19 -25.11 -1.49
CA SER A 685 -22.09 -26.14 -2.03
C SER A 685 -22.21 -27.34 -1.08
N ILE A 686 -21.07 -27.83 -0.58
CA ILE A 686 -20.98 -28.94 0.39
C ILE A 686 -21.65 -28.57 1.72
N ILE A 687 -21.38 -27.36 2.24
CA ILE A 687 -21.99 -26.87 3.49
C ILE A 687 -23.51 -26.70 3.33
N LEU A 688 -23.99 -26.22 2.17
CA LEU A 688 -25.42 -26.04 1.88
C LEU A 688 -26.15 -27.37 1.71
N ASP A 689 -25.59 -28.35 1.01
CA ASP A 689 -26.14 -29.71 0.94
C ASP A 689 -26.37 -30.27 2.35
N HIS A 690 -25.33 -30.23 3.18
CA HIS A 690 -25.41 -30.76 4.54
C HIS A 690 -26.45 -30.01 5.38
N ARG A 691 -26.49 -28.67 5.31
CA ARG A 691 -27.44 -27.85 6.08
C ARG A 691 -28.89 -27.97 5.61
N ILE A 692 -29.14 -28.00 4.30
CA ILE A 692 -30.50 -28.18 3.77
C ILE A 692 -31.04 -29.57 4.16
N ASN A 693 -30.21 -30.61 4.04
CA ASN A 693 -30.62 -31.98 4.37
C ASN A 693 -30.77 -32.22 5.87
N SER A 694 -29.93 -31.63 6.73
CA SER A 694 -30.02 -31.81 8.20
C SER A 694 -31.12 -30.96 8.85
N THR A 695 -31.38 -29.75 8.34
CA THR A 695 -32.40 -28.84 8.92
C THR A 695 -33.79 -28.98 8.32
N GLY A 696 -33.88 -29.46 7.06
CA GLY A 696 -35.12 -29.48 6.28
C GLY A 696 -35.61 -28.09 5.81
N VAL A 697 -34.93 -27.01 6.19
CA VAL A 697 -35.30 -25.64 5.81
C VAL A 697 -34.78 -25.32 4.41
N SER A 698 -35.63 -24.80 3.52
CA SER A 698 -35.20 -24.35 2.19
C SER A 698 -36.27 -23.50 1.51
N SER A 699 -35.87 -22.43 0.80
CA SER A 699 -36.74 -21.69 -0.11
C SER A 699 -36.43 -22.05 -1.56
N ARG A 700 -37.38 -21.82 -2.47
CA ARG A 700 -37.18 -22.02 -3.92
C ARG A 700 -35.98 -21.23 -4.43
N ARG A 701 -35.82 -19.98 -4.00
CA ARG A 701 -34.67 -19.11 -4.34
C ARG A 701 -33.32 -19.72 -3.97
N VAL A 702 -33.21 -20.35 -2.79
CA VAL A 702 -32.00 -21.06 -2.38
C VAL A 702 -31.73 -22.26 -3.28
N LYS A 703 -32.74 -23.09 -3.56
CA LYS A 703 -32.60 -24.27 -4.43
C LYS A 703 -32.22 -23.91 -5.86
N ASP A 704 -32.84 -22.88 -6.44
CA ASP A 704 -32.61 -22.48 -7.83
C ASP A 704 -31.18 -21.96 -8.05
N TYR A 705 -30.67 -21.09 -7.15
CA TYR A 705 -29.27 -20.63 -7.21
C TYR A 705 -28.26 -21.78 -7.00
N HIS A 706 -28.49 -22.62 -5.98
CA HIS A 706 -27.59 -23.71 -5.62
C HIS A 706 -27.52 -24.81 -6.70
N LEU A 707 -28.65 -25.14 -7.34
CA LEU A 707 -28.70 -26.09 -8.46
C LEU A 707 -27.93 -25.57 -9.68
N GLU A 708 -28.09 -24.29 -10.03
CA GLU A 708 -27.35 -23.70 -11.15
C GLU A 708 -25.85 -23.55 -10.81
N ALA A 709 -25.51 -23.22 -9.56
CA ALA A 709 -24.12 -23.19 -9.12
C ALA A 709 -23.44 -24.55 -9.23
N LYS A 710 -24.09 -25.64 -8.81
CA LYS A 710 -23.59 -27.02 -9.00
C LYS A 710 -23.31 -27.37 -10.45
N ARG A 711 -24.18 -26.96 -11.39
CA ARG A 711 -23.93 -27.11 -12.84
C ARG A 711 -22.69 -26.32 -13.28
N LEU A 712 -22.51 -25.10 -12.77
CA LEU A 712 -21.37 -24.24 -13.07
C LEU A 712 -20.05 -24.76 -12.46
N VAL A 713 -20.07 -25.33 -11.24
CA VAL A 713 -18.94 -26.06 -10.64
C VAL A 713 -18.57 -27.28 -11.50
N GLY A 714 -19.55 -28.10 -11.87
CA GLY A 714 -19.34 -29.27 -12.74
C GLY A 714 -18.77 -28.88 -14.11
N ARG A 715 -19.23 -27.75 -14.67
CA ARG A 715 -18.67 -27.15 -15.89
C ARG A 715 -17.23 -26.64 -15.68
N ALA A 716 -16.96 -25.91 -14.60
CA ALA A 716 -15.63 -25.40 -14.28
C ALA A 716 -14.60 -26.53 -14.11
N LYS A 717 -14.95 -27.63 -13.42
CA LYS A 717 -14.10 -28.83 -13.31
C LYS A 717 -13.81 -29.47 -14.67
N LYS A 718 -14.80 -29.55 -15.57
CA LYS A 718 -14.59 -30.06 -16.93
C LYS A 718 -13.66 -29.14 -17.74
N LEU A 719 -13.87 -27.83 -17.68
CA LEU A 719 -13.05 -26.83 -18.38
C LEU A 719 -11.62 -26.73 -17.85
N LEU A 720 -11.39 -26.96 -16.55
CA LEU A 720 -10.03 -27.13 -16.01
C LEU A 720 -9.36 -28.38 -16.57
N LYS A 721 -10.08 -29.50 -16.69
CA LYS A 721 -9.54 -30.75 -17.27
C LYS A 721 -9.23 -30.63 -18.77
N SER A 722 -10.02 -29.87 -19.54
CA SER A 722 -9.70 -29.51 -20.94
C SER A 722 -8.71 -28.34 -21.06
N ARG A 723 -8.23 -27.78 -19.93
CA ARG A 723 -7.25 -26.69 -19.85
C ARG A 723 -7.74 -25.37 -20.48
N GLU A 724 -9.04 -25.13 -20.47
CA GLU A 724 -9.70 -23.91 -20.98
C GLU A 724 -9.83 -22.83 -19.88
N TYR A 725 -8.70 -22.43 -19.30
CA TYR A 725 -8.64 -21.66 -18.05
C TYR A 725 -9.51 -20.38 -18.03
N GLY A 726 -9.60 -19.63 -19.14
CA GLY A 726 -10.45 -18.44 -19.23
C GLY A 726 -11.95 -18.73 -19.11
N LEU A 727 -12.44 -19.78 -19.77
CA LEU A 727 -13.85 -20.20 -19.67
C LEU A 727 -14.13 -20.93 -18.35
N ALA A 728 -13.13 -21.65 -17.84
CA ALA A 728 -13.19 -22.25 -16.51
C ALA A 728 -13.38 -21.17 -15.44
N TYR A 729 -12.51 -20.16 -15.40
CA TYR A 729 -12.60 -19.05 -14.43
C TYR A 729 -13.92 -18.28 -14.52
N ALA A 730 -14.40 -17.98 -15.73
CA ALA A 730 -15.72 -17.36 -15.91
C ALA A 730 -16.88 -18.24 -15.35
N SER A 731 -16.75 -19.56 -15.41
CA SER A 731 -17.70 -20.51 -14.81
C SER A 731 -17.58 -20.55 -13.29
N MET A 732 -16.36 -20.55 -12.74
CA MET A 732 -16.09 -20.50 -11.28
C MET A 732 -16.65 -19.21 -10.65
N MET A 733 -16.36 -18.06 -11.25
CA MET A 733 -16.83 -16.75 -10.76
C MET A 733 -18.36 -16.69 -10.69
N ARG A 734 -19.06 -17.25 -11.68
CA ARG A 734 -20.52 -17.37 -11.65
C ARG A 734 -21.00 -18.38 -10.61
N ALA A 735 -20.36 -19.54 -10.48
CA ALA A 735 -20.70 -20.53 -9.45
C ALA A 735 -20.58 -19.93 -8.04
N TRP A 736 -19.48 -19.21 -7.78
CA TRP A 736 -19.20 -18.55 -6.52
C TRP A 736 -20.23 -17.48 -6.18
N ALA A 737 -20.61 -16.62 -7.14
CA ALA A 737 -21.68 -15.65 -6.95
C ALA A 737 -23.02 -16.31 -6.58
N MET A 738 -23.38 -17.40 -7.28
CA MET A 738 -24.64 -18.11 -7.05
C MET A 738 -24.67 -18.83 -5.69
N GLU A 739 -23.59 -19.52 -5.29
CA GLU A 739 -23.52 -20.11 -3.94
C GLU A 739 -23.45 -19.03 -2.85
N ALA A 740 -22.74 -17.92 -3.05
CA ALA A 740 -22.73 -16.82 -2.10
C ALA A 740 -24.14 -16.18 -1.93
N HIS A 741 -24.94 -16.10 -3.01
CA HIS A 741 -26.34 -15.71 -2.89
C HIS A 741 -27.19 -16.79 -2.20
N ALA A 742 -27.01 -18.06 -2.52
CA ALA A 742 -27.73 -19.17 -1.88
C ALA A 742 -27.42 -19.26 -0.37
N TYR A 743 -26.15 -19.15 0.01
CA TYR A 743 -25.65 -19.26 1.38
C TYR A 743 -26.19 -18.15 2.29
N ASN A 744 -26.08 -16.88 1.87
CA ASN A 744 -26.61 -15.78 2.66
C ASN A 744 -28.15 -15.81 2.66
N SER A 745 -28.82 -16.13 1.54
CA SER A 745 -30.29 -16.29 1.52
C SER A 745 -30.78 -17.42 2.45
N PHE A 746 -30.00 -18.50 2.59
CA PHE A 746 -30.28 -19.58 3.52
C PHE A 746 -30.07 -19.15 4.99
N HIS A 747 -29.01 -18.37 5.27
CA HIS A 747 -28.79 -17.80 6.61
C HIS A 747 -29.88 -16.83 7.04
N PHE A 748 -30.32 -15.92 6.16
CA PHE A 748 -31.47 -15.06 6.44
C PHE A 748 -32.74 -15.89 6.71
N LEU A 749 -33.04 -16.88 5.87
CA LEU A 749 -34.17 -17.78 6.07
C LEU A 749 -34.09 -18.56 7.41
N LEU A 750 -32.90 -18.98 7.86
CA LEU A 750 -32.72 -19.55 9.20
C LEU A 750 -33.00 -18.54 10.31
N GLY A 751 -32.53 -17.29 10.15
CA GLY A 751 -32.83 -16.18 11.05
C GLY A 751 -34.34 -15.94 11.18
N ASP A 752 -35.03 -15.78 10.05
CA ASP A 752 -36.49 -15.63 9.97
C ASP A 752 -37.21 -16.81 10.64
N THR A 753 -36.74 -18.04 10.41
CA THR A 753 -37.34 -19.26 10.98
C THR A 753 -37.14 -19.33 12.51
N CYS A 754 -35.95 -18.98 13.03
CA CYS A 754 -35.70 -18.94 14.47
C CYS A 754 -36.32 -17.70 15.15
N PHE A 755 -36.63 -16.62 14.42
CA PHE A 755 -37.40 -15.47 14.92
C PHE A 755 -38.92 -15.74 14.95
N ALA A 756 -39.46 -16.38 13.90
CA ALA A 756 -40.86 -16.82 13.86
C ALA A 756 -41.21 -17.76 15.03
N LEU A 757 -40.27 -18.61 15.44
CA LEU A 757 -40.39 -19.42 16.66
C LEU A 757 -40.62 -18.56 17.91
N ILE A 758 -39.88 -17.46 18.09
CA ILE A 758 -40.01 -16.56 19.26
C ILE A 758 -41.42 -15.95 19.29
N ILE A 759 -41.91 -15.46 18.14
CA ILE A 759 -43.27 -14.93 18.01
C ILE A 759 -44.30 -16.02 18.34
N LEU A 760 -44.14 -17.23 17.80
CA LEU A 760 -45.05 -18.35 18.04
C LEU A 760 -45.13 -18.73 19.53
N VAL A 761 -44.00 -18.75 20.24
CA VAL A 761 -43.96 -18.99 21.70
C VAL A 761 -44.73 -17.92 22.46
N ILE A 762 -44.56 -16.63 22.12
CA ILE A 762 -45.26 -15.51 22.76
C ILE A 762 -46.78 -15.59 22.48
N VAL A 763 -47.19 -15.87 21.24
CA VAL A 763 -48.60 -15.98 20.85
C VAL A 763 -49.28 -17.18 21.55
N LEU A 764 -48.61 -18.33 21.62
CA LEU A 764 -49.13 -19.51 22.34
C LEU A 764 -49.23 -19.27 23.85
N PHE A 765 -48.30 -18.52 24.45
CA PHE A 765 -48.42 -18.08 25.84
C PHE A 765 -49.65 -17.19 26.03
N ILE A 766 -49.84 -16.16 25.20
CA ILE A 766 -51.00 -15.26 25.28
C ILE A 766 -52.32 -16.02 25.08
N ALA A 767 -52.36 -16.99 24.16
CA ALA A 767 -53.53 -17.85 23.92
C ALA A 767 -53.84 -18.74 25.14
N SER A 768 -52.83 -19.42 25.72
CA SER A 768 -53.01 -20.24 26.93
C SER A 768 -53.44 -19.41 28.15
N MET A 769 -52.96 -18.17 28.26
CA MET A 769 -53.39 -17.22 29.29
C MET A 769 -54.81 -16.69 29.05
N ARG A 770 -55.25 -16.56 27.79
CA ARG A 770 -56.64 -16.22 27.41
C ARG A 770 -57.62 -17.37 27.69
N LEU A 771 -57.20 -18.63 27.57
CA LEU A 771 -58.01 -19.81 27.91
C LEU A 771 -58.54 -19.80 29.35
N LYS A 772 -57.84 -19.12 30.29
CA LYS A 772 -58.31 -18.88 31.67
C LYS A 772 -59.64 -18.15 31.77
N LEU A 773 -60.09 -17.44 30.73
CA LEU A 773 -61.35 -16.71 30.70
C LEU A 773 -62.58 -17.61 30.47
N PHE A 774 -62.37 -18.89 30.09
CA PHE A 774 -63.44 -19.85 29.79
C PHE A 774 -63.69 -20.86 30.93
N PHE A 775 -62.87 -20.88 31.97
CA PHE A 775 -63.00 -21.77 33.12
C PHE A 775 -63.11 -20.93 34.41
N SER A 776 -64.17 -21.15 35.19
CA SER A 776 -64.66 -20.16 36.17
C SER A 776 -63.88 -20.03 37.49
N GLU A 777 -62.93 -20.93 37.79
CA GLU A 777 -62.10 -20.88 38.99
C GLU A 777 -60.59 -20.98 38.71
N LYS A 778 -59.77 -20.67 39.73
CA LYS A 778 -58.32 -20.38 39.66
C LYS A 778 -57.46 -21.49 39.03
N ASN A 779 -57.48 -21.64 37.71
CA ASN A 779 -56.78 -22.72 37.03
C ASN A 779 -55.57 -22.23 36.20
N ASN A 780 -54.55 -21.72 36.91
CA ASN A 780 -53.21 -21.52 36.33
C ASN A 780 -52.65 -22.82 35.72
N THR A 781 -52.97 -23.95 36.34
CA THR A 781 -52.57 -25.31 35.94
C THR A 781 -53.09 -25.67 34.54
N VAL A 782 -54.37 -25.42 34.22
CA VAL A 782 -54.94 -25.68 32.88
C VAL A 782 -54.23 -24.84 31.80
N ALA A 783 -53.99 -23.56 32.06
CA ALA A 783 -53.23 -22.72 31.11
C ALA A 783 -51.78 -23.22 30.93
N PHE A 784 -51.13 -23.64 32.00
CA PHE A 784 -49.77 -24.20 31.96
C PHE A 784 -49.73 -25.53 31.19
N ILE A 785 -50.71 -26.42 31.40
CA ILE A 785 -50.86 -27.68 30.65
C ILE A 785 -51.05 -27.40 29.15
N PHE A 786 -51.96 -26.49 28.79
CA PHE A 786 -52.16 -26.10 27.39
C PHE A 786 -50.91 -25.49 26.77
N PHE A 787 -50.21 -24.60 27.48
CA PHE A 787 -48.93 -24.05 27.00
C PHE A 787 -47.88 -25.13 26.81
N THR A 788 -47.72 -26.03 27.78
CA THR A 788 -46.75 -27.13 27.73
C THR A 788 -47.04 -28.11 26.59
N ALA A 789 -48.31 -28.47 26.37
CA ALA A 789 -48.74 -29.30 25.24
C ALA A 789 -48.49 -28.60 23.89
N SER A 790 -48.80 -27.30 23.78
CA SER A 790 -48.48 -26.52 22.58
C SER A 790 -46.97 -26.39 22.33
N MET A 791 -46.17 -26.21 23.39
CA MET A 791 -44.70 -26.23 23.29
C MET A 791 -44.17 -27.58 22.86
N LEU A 792 -44.73 -28.69 23.34
CA LEU A 792 -44.35 -30.05 22.91
C LEU A 792 -44.61 -30.24 21.40
N ILE A 793 -45.76 -29.80 20.89
CA ILE A 793 -46.08 -29.83 19.46
C ILE A 793 -45.07 -28.99 18.66
N VAL A 794 -44.74 -27.79 19.13
CA VAL A 794 -43.72 -26.92 18.52
C VAL A 794 -42.33 -27.56 18.53
N VAL A 795 -41.93 -28.22 19.62
CA VAL A 795 -40.64 -28.93 19.75
C VAL A 795 -40.50 -30.08 18.75
N LEU A 796 -41.58 -30.85 18.53
CA LEU A 796 -41.57 -31.95 17.57
C LEU A 796 -41.60 -31.45 16.11
N SER A 797 -42.33 -30.37 15.85
CA SER A 797 -42.74 -29.97 14.48
C SER A 797 -41.95 -28.80 13.88
N HIS A 798 -41.41 -27.87 14.68
CA HIS A 798 -40.91 -26.60 14.18
C HIS A 798 -39.41 -26.67 13.79
N PRO A 799 -39.04 -26.44 12.52
CA PRO A 799 -37.68 -26.75 12.03
C PRO A 799 -36.58 -25.88 12.66
N ALA A 800 -36.90 -24.69 13.17
CA ALA A 800 -35.96 -23.84 13.93
C ALA A 800 -35.21 -24.61 15.04
N LEU A 801 -35.87 -25.54 15.71
CA LEU A 801 -35.31 -26.28 16.85
C LEU A 801 -34.35 -27.41 16.43
N ARG A 802 -34.36 -27.79 15.15
CA ARG A 802 -33.33 -28.65 14.53
C ARG A 802 -32.24 -27.82 13.84
N ALA A 803 -32.56 -26.59 13.41
CA ALA A 803 -31.68 -25.74 12.62
C ALA A 803 -30.76 -24.81 13.44
N CYS A 804 -31.26 -24.24 14.53
CA CYS A 804 -30.48 -23.42 15.45
C CYS A 804 -29.92 -24.32 16.57
N SER A 805 -28.59 -24.47 16.67
CA SER A 805 -27.92 -25.19 17.78
C SER A 805 -28.21 -24.58 19.16
N ILE A 806 -28.57 -23.29 19.18
CA ILE A 806 -29.00 -22.52 20.34
C ILE A 806 -30.53 -22.63 20.55
N GLY A 807 -31.25 -23.40 19.73
CA GLY A 807 -32.72 -23.55 19.76
C GLY A 807 -33.30 -23.90 21.13
N VAL A 808 -32.60 -24.75 21.89
CA VAL A 808 -32.95 -25.11 23.27
C VAL A 808 -32.93 -23.89 24.22
N PHE A 809 -32.09 -22.89 23.96
CA PHE A 809 -32.03 -21.62 24.72
C PHE A 809 -33.01 -20.55 24.20
N ILE A 810 -33.57 -20.69 23.00
CA ILE A 810 -34.57 -19.74 22.47
C ILE A 810 -35.84 -19.78 23.34
N VAL A 811 -36.27 -20.97 23.78
CA VAL A 811 -37.48 -21.14 24.61
C VAL A 811 -37.31 -20.51 26.01
N PRO A 812 -36.22 -20.75 26.77
CA PRO A 812 -35.88 -19.97 27.96
C PRO A 812 -35.76 -18.46 27.71
N SER A 813 -35.14 -18.03 26.62
CA SER A 813 -34.99 -16.59 26.29
C SER A 813 -36.33 -15.91 26.06
N ALA A 814 -37.23 -16.56 25.31
CA ALA A 814 -38.61 -16.12 25.13
C ALA A 814 -39.42 -16.15 26.44
N SER A 815 -39.14 -17.12 27.33
CA SER A 815 -39.75 -17.19 28.66
C SER A 815 -39.29 -16.05 29.58
N VAL A 816 -38.02 -15.65 29.53
CA VAL A 816 -37.50 -14.47 30.25
C VAL A 816 -38.12 -13.19 29.69
N LEU A 817 -38.23 -13.06 28.36
CA LEU A 817 -38.91 -11.92 27.74
C LEU A 817 -40.40 -11.85 28.15
N LEU A 818 -41.08 -12.99 28.24
CA LEU A 818 -42.45 -13.08 28.76
C LEU A 818 -42.57 -12.68 30.24
N ILE A 819 -41.60 -13.08 31.09
CA ILE A 819 -41.53 -12.63 32.48
C ILE A 819 -41.37 -11.11 32.54
N VAL A 820 -40.48 -10.52 31.74
CA VAL A 820 -40.30 -9.06 31.65
C VAL A 820 -41.60 -8.37 31.21
N VAL A 821 -42.30 -8.89 30.20
CA VAL A 821 -43.59 -8.34 29.75
C VAL A 821 -44.65 -8.42 30.86
N VAL A 822 -44.75 -9.54 31.59
CA VAL A 822 -45.70 -9.69 32.71
C VAL A 822 -45.35 -8.74 33.86
N VAL A 823 -44.07 -8.58 34.19
CA VAL A 823 -43.59 -7.63 35.21
C VAL A 823 -43.88 -6.18 34.80
N VAL A 824 -43.63 -5.81 33.54
CA VAL A 824 -43.94 -4.47 33.02
C VAL A 824 -45.46 -4.20 33.04
N ILE A 825 -46.29 -5.16 32.64
CA ILE A 825 -47.76 -5.04 32.74
C ILE A 825 -48.20 -4.91 34.21
N SER A 826 -47.57 -5.65 35.13
CA SER A 826 -47.86 -5.55 36.56
C SER A 826 -47.44 -4.20 37.16
N LEU A 827 -46.27 -3.68 36.78
CA LEU A 827 -45.79 -2.36 37.17
C LEU A 827 -46.69 -1.24 36.63
N ILE A 828 -47.05 -1.28 35.33
CA ILE A 828 -47.99 -0.35 34.72
C ILE A 828 -49.35 -0.40 35.43
N ARG A 829 -49.85 -1.61 35.74
CA ARG A 829 -51.09 -1.77 36.52
C ARG A 829 -50.98 -1.15 37.91
N THR A 830 -49.92 -1.46 38.65
CA THR A 830 -49.71 -0.95 40.02
C THR A 830 -49.53 0.57 40.03
N PHE A 831 -48.83 1.12 39.02
CA PHE A 831 -48.69 2.55 38.79
C PHE A 831 -50.03 3.21 38.48
N MET A 832 -50.83 2.64 37.56
CA MET A 832 -52.18 3.12 37.25
C MET A 832 -53.11 3.05 38.47
N GLU A 833 -53.04 1.99 39.29
CA GLU A 833 -53.79 1.88 40.54
C GLU A 833 -53.37 2.95 41.57
N HIS A 834 -52.10 3.37 41.61
CA HIS A 834 -51.66 4.51 42.42
C HIS A 834 -52.10 5.86 41.84
N VAL A 835 -51.99 6.08 40.52
CA VAL A 835 -52.48 7.30 39.85
C VAL A 835 -54.00 7.47 40.04
N MET A 836 -54.77 6.37 40.02
CA MET A 836 -56.20 6.37 40.34
C MET A 836 -56.49 6.63 41.82
N LYS A 837 -55.63 6.23 42.77
CA LYS A 837 -55.75 6.63 44.18
C LYS A 837 -55.49 8.13 44.39
N VAL A 838 -54.59 8.73 43.63
CA VAL A 838 -54.28 10.17 43.70
C VAL A 838 -55.40 11.03 43.09
N LYS A 839 -56.02 10.61 41.97
CA LYS A 839 -57.18 11.30 41.38
C LYS A 839 -58.49 10.80 41.98
N ARG A 840 -59.05 11.55 42.95
CA ARG A 840 -60.34 11.28 43.67
C ARG A 840 -61.63 11.27 42.80
N ARG A 841 -61.60 10.77 41.57
CA ARG A 841 -62.79 10.47 40.74
C ARG A 841 -62.56 9.16 39.98
N THR A 842 -63.22 8.09 40.41
CA THR A 842 -63.30 6.82 39.67
C THR A 842 -64.27 6.95 38.49
N PRO A 843 -63.84 6.83 37.22
CA PRO A 843 -64.75 6.56 36.12
C PRO A 843 -65.20 5.10 36.22
N ARG A 844 -66.51 4.81 36.20
CA ARG A 844 -67.05 3.44 36.10
C ARG A 844 -66.89 2.86 34.67
N PHE A 845 -65.71 3.02 34.06
CA PHE A 845 -65.41 2.59 32.69
C PHE A 845 -63.98 2.08 32.52
N ILE A 846 -63.62 1.03 33.26
CA ILE A 846 -62.74 -0.03 32.72
C ILE A 846 -63.64 -1.25 32.47
N SER A 847 -64.45 -1.14 31.42
CA SER A 847 -65.23 -2.28 30.92
C SER A 847 -64.30 -3.29 30.25
N LYS A 848 -64.82 -4.48 29.89
CA LYS A 848 -64.09 -5.45 29.04
C LYS A 848 -63.56 -4.81 27.74
N ARG A 849 -64.16 -3.71 27.28
CA ARG A 849 -63.74 -2.91 26.11
C ARG A 849 -62.39 -2.24 26.33
N ALA A 850 -62.19 -1.48 27.41
CA ALA A 850 -60.93 -0.78 27.68
C ALA A 850 -59.74 -1.74 27.84
N SER A 851 -59.95 -2.90 28.48
CA SER A 851 -58.93 -3.96 28.55
C SER A 851 -58.69 -4.66 27.20
N ALA A 852 -59.70 -4.74 26.33
CA ALA A 852 -59.54 -5.22 24.96
C ALA A 852 -58.83 -4.17 24.10
N GLU A 853 -59.11 -2.88 24.26
CA GLU A 853 -58.47 -1.75 23.56
C GLU A 853 -56.99 -1.66 23.93
N ILE A 854 -56.60 -1.76 25.21
CA ILE A 854 -55.19 -1.82 25.62
C ILE A 854 -54.50 -3.07 25.05
N ALA A 855 -55.19 -4.23 25.01
CA ALA A 855 -54.63 -5.45 24.42
C ALA A 855 -54.49 -5.33 22.89
N ILE A 856 -55.45 -4.71 22.20
CA ILE A 856 -55.42 -4.43 20.75
C ILE A 856 -54.33 -3.41 20.45
N PHE A 857 -54.18 -2.35 21.24
CA PHE A 857 -53.13 -1.35 21.09
C PHE A 857 -51.74 -1.96 21.33
N SER A 858 -51.62 -2.90 22.27
CA SER A 858 -50.38 -3.68 22.48
C SER A 858 -50.10 -4.62 21.31
N LEU A 859 -51.13 -5.26 20.74
CA LEU A 859 -51.02 -6.12 19.56
C LEU A 859 -50.62 -5.32 18.31
N ILE A 860 -51.23 -4.14 18.11
CA ILE A 860 -50.93 -3.19 17.05
C ILE A 860 -49.52 -2.66 17.22
N LEU A 861 -49.09 -2.24 18.42
CA LEU A 861 -47.73 -1.76 18.67
C LEU A 861 -46.69 -2.84 18.35
N ALA A 862 -46.94 -4.09 18.74
CA ALA A 862 -46.11 -5.23 18.34
C ALA A 862 -46.10 -5.44 16.82
N PHE A 863 -47.25 -5.32 16.14
CA PHE A 863 -47.35 -5.39 14.68
C PHE A 863 -46.66 -4.22 13.97
N SER A 864 -46.69 -3.01 14.52
CA SER A 864 -46.04 -1.81 13.98
C SER A 864 -44.52 -1.89 14.12
N ILE A 865 -44.02 -2.39 15.26
CA ILE A 865 -42.59 -2.69 15.46
C ILE A 865 -42.14 -3.79 14.48
N PHE A 866 -42.95 -4.84 14.32
CA PHE A 866 -42.74 -5.88 13.31
C PHE A 866 -42.68 -5.31 11.89
N TYR A 867 -43.58 -4.39 11.53
CA TYR A 867 -43.60 -3.78 10.19
C TYR A 867 -42.42 -2.83 9.96
N SER A 868 -42.04 -2.01 10.95
CA SER A 868 -40.94 -1.04 10.81
C SER A 868 -39.56 -1.71 10.70
N VAL A 869 -39.35 -2.83 11.41
CA VAL A 869 -38.09 -3.60 11.36
C VAL A 869 -37.98 -4.39 10.05
N ASN A 870 -39.10 -4.87 9.49
CA ASN A 870 -39.08 -5.52 8.17
C ASN A 870 -38.84 -4.51 7.03
N LEU A 871 -39.46 -3.31 7.08
CA LEU A 871 -39.29 -2.32 6.01
C LEU A 871 -37.85 -1.81 5.84
N THR A 872 -37.02 -1.88 6.89
CA THR A 872 -35.64 -1.35 6.83
C THR A 872 -34.68 -2.19 5.98
N TYR A 873 -35.06 -3.39 5.55
CA TYR A 873 -34.19 -4.34 4.84
C TYR A 873 -34.67 -4.76 3.44
N VAL A 874 -35.84 -4.31 2.97
CA VAL A 874 -36.42 -4.71 1.66
C VAL A 874 -36.27 -3.61 0.60
N THR A 875 -35.16 -2.85 0.63
CA THR A 875 -34.87 -1.82 -0.40
C THR A 875 -33.40 -1.80 -0.83
N HIS A 876 -32.95 -2.78 -1.61
CA HIS A 876 -31.86 -2.63 -2.59
C HIS A 876 -31.91 -3.74 -3.66
N LEU A 877 -32.95 -3.71 -4.50
CA LEU A 877 -33.00 -4.47 -5.75
C LEU A 877 -32.57 -3.56 -6.91
N SER A 878 -31.29 -3.60 -7.28
CA SER A 878 -30.84 -3.08 -8.58
C SER A 878 -31.00 -4.17 -9.63
N GLU A 879 -32.05 -4.10 -10.45
CA GLU A 879 -32.24 -5.04 -11.56
C GLU A 879 -31.20 -4.79 -12.65
N ALA A 880 -30.17 -5.65 -12.68
CA ALA A 880 -29.09 -5.57 -13.65
C ALA A 880 -29.54 -6.09 -15.02
N TYR A 881 -30.08 -5.19 -15.86
CA TYR A 881 -30.41 -5.49 -17.26
C TYR A 881 -29.17 -5.96 -18.05
N VAL A 882 -29.17 -7.23 -18.46
CA VAL A 882 -28.08 -7.85 -19.21
C VAL A 882 -28.22 -7.56 -20.72
N GLY A 883 -27.41 -6.65 -21.24
CA GLY A 883 -27.37 -6.32 -22.67
C GLY A 883 -25.96 -5.94 -23.16
N LYS A 884 -25.67 -6.20 -24.45
CA LYS A 884 -24.43 -5.75 -25.11
C LYS A 884 -24.48 -4.24 -25.40
N GLY A 885 -24.17 -3.42 -24.41
CA GLY A 885 -24.12 -1.95 -24.58
C GLY A 885 -22.92 -1.48 -25.41
N SER A 886 -23.09 -1.26 -26.71
CA SER A 886 -22.12 -0.57 -27.57
C SER A 886 -22.12 0.94 -27.28
N TYR A 887 -21.12 1.42 -26.55
CA TYR A 887 -20.95 2.84 -26.28
C TYR A 887 -20.27 3.56 -27.45
N ARG A 888 -20.82 4.70 -27.87
CA ARG A 888 -20.31 5.58 -28.94
C ARG A 888 -20.21 7.07 -28.51
N GLY A 889 -20.18 7.34 -27.19
CA GLY A 889 -20.13 8.69 -26.64
C GLY A 889 -18.73 9.17 -26.25
N ILE A 890 -18.66 10.41 -25.77
CA ILE A 890 -17.44 11.02 -25.20
C ILE A 890 -17.49 10.88 -23.67
N MET A 891 -16.37 10.45 -23.06
CA MET A 891 -16.22 10.31 -21.62
C MET A 891 -15.45 11.49 -21.02
N LEU A 892 -16.04 12.18 -20.05
CA LEU A 892 -15.39 13.22 -19.24
C LEU A 892 -15.14 12.75 -17.81
N ARG A 893 -14.10 13.30 -17.18
CA ARG A 893 -13.58 12.97 -15.84
C ARG A 893 -12.63 14.09 -15.39
N THR A 894 -12.49 14.29 -14.09
CA THR A 894 -11.46 15.20 -13.53
C THR A 894 -10.09 14.51 -13.47
N PHE A 895 -9.01 15.24 -13.21
CA PHE A 895 -7.70 14.65 -12.93
C PHE A 895 -7.58 14.26 -11.44
N PRO A 896 -6.96 13.12 -11.09
CA PRO A 896 -6.55 12.01 -11.94
C PRO A 896 -7.66 10.96 -12.00
N TRP A 897 -8.52 11.01 -13.02
CA TRP A 897 -9.57 10.01 -13.32
C TRP A 897 -10.68 9.80 -12.28
N LYS A 898 -10.87 10.75 -11.35
CA LYS A 898 -12.05 10.80 -10.46
C LYS A 898 -13.33 11.08 -11.26
N CYS A 899 -14.48 10.73 -10.67
CA CYS A 899 -15.76 11.26 -11.12
C CYS A 899 -15.75 12.80 -11.08
N LEU A 900 -16.48 13.43 -12.01
CA LEU A 900 -16.92 14.82 -11.85
C LEU A 900 -17.71 14.93 -10.53
N CYS A 901 -17.54 16.01 -9.79
CA CYS A 901 -18.40 16.28 -8.63
C CYS A 901 -19.84 16.58 -9.12
N GLU A 902 -20.81 16.49 -8.22
CA GLU A 902 -22.23 16.58 -8.60
C GLU A 902 -22.57 17.91 -9.30
N ALA A 903 -21.97 19.03 -8.85
CA ALA A 903 -22.12 20.34 -9.47
C ALA A 903 -21.47 20.44 -10.88
N GLU A 904 -20.26 19.87 -11.07
CA GLU A 904 -19.61 19.79 -12.38
C GLU A 904 -20.41 18.92 -13.35
N TYR A 905 -20.94 17.80 -12.86
CA TYR A 905 -21.77 16.88 -13.63
C TYR A 905 -23.10 17.53 -14.02
N ASP A 906 -23.79 18.22 -13.11
CA ASP A 906 -25.08 18.86 -13.42
C ASP A 906 -24.92 20.09 -14.32
N ALA A 907 -23.82 20.85 -14.21
CA ALA A 907 -23.47 21.88 -15.19
C ALA A 907 -23.29 21.28 -16.59
N PHE A 908 -22.42 20.27 -16.74
CA PHE A 908 -22.19 19.59 -18.02
C PHE A 908 -23.45 18.90 -18.56
N ARG A 909 -24.28 18.31 -17.68
CA ARG A 909 -25.57 17.70 -18.03
C ARG A 909 -26.59 18.72 -18.50
N SER A 910 -26.64 19.91 -17.90
CA SER A 910 -27.51 21.00 -18.34
C SER A 910 -27.15 21.42 -19.77
N GLU A 911 -25.85 21.59 -20.04
CA GLU A 911 -25.32 22.03 -21.34
C GLU A 911 -25.42 20.93 -22.42
N VAL A 912 -25.12 19.67 -22.09
CA VAL A 912 -25.37 18.54 -23.00
C VAL A 912 -26.86 18.40 -23.31
N LYS A 913 -27.75 18.63 -22.33
CA LYS A 913 -29.20 18.56 -22.52
C LYS A 913 -29.73 19.72 -23.35
N SER A 914 -29.19 20.93 -23.23
CA SER A 914 -29.58 22.07 -24.10
C SER A 914 -29.16 21.83 -25.56
N LEU A 915 -28.06 21.11 -25.77
CA LEU A 915 -27.59 20.62 -27.09
C LEU A 915 -28.31 19.33 -27.56
N GLY A 916 -29.38 18.89 -26.88
CA GLY A 916 -30.18 17.71 -27.26
C GLY A 916 -29.50 16.35 -27.01
N GLY A 917 -28.35 16.33 -26.33
CA GLY A 917 -27.63 15.12 -25.96
C GLY A 917 -28.12 14.48 -24.66
N TYR A 918 -27.67 13.25 -24.42
CA TYR A 918 -27.96 12.48 -23.21
C TYR A 918 -26.67 12.21 -22.42
N SER A 919 -26.56 12.75 -21.20
CA SER A 919 -25.54 12.36 -20.23
C SER A 919 -26.08 11.34 -19.21
N SER A 920 -25.19 10.51 -18.68
CA SER A 920 -25.51 9.46 -17.71
C SER A 920 -24.26 9.13 -16.90
N MET A 921 -24.36 9.14 -15.57
CA MET A 921 -23.28 8.66 -14.72
C MET A 921 -23.05 7.16 -14.97
N ARG A 922 -21.87 6.82 -15.48
CA ARG A 922 -21.38 5.43 -15.56
C ARG A 922 -20.12 5.30 -14.72
N ILE A 923 -20.21 4.59 -13.60
CA ILE A 923 -19.06 4.28 -12.76
C ILE A 923 -18.21 3.21 -13.47
N TRP A 924 -17.22 3.64 -14.24
CA TRP A 924 -16.18 2.77 -14.81
C TRP A 924 -14.99 2.72 -13.86
N ILE A 925 -14.90 1.61 -13.13
CA ILE A 925 -13.79 1.36 -12.22
C ILE A 925 -12.59 0.88 -13.01
N TYR A 926 -11.79 1.84 -13.50
CA TYR A 926 -10.36 1.58 -13.67
C TYR A 926 -9.80 1.28 -12.26
N PRO A 927 -8.95 0.24 -12.07
CA PRO A 927 -8.35 -0.03 -10.77
C PRO A 927 -7.50 1.17 -10.37
N HIS A 928 -7.99 1.94 -9.40
CA HIS A 928 -7.39 3.20 -9.01
C HIS A 928 -6.16 2.98 -8.12
N TYR A 929 -5.24 3.94 -8.16
CA TYR A 929 -4.07 3.98 -7.28
C TYR A 929 -4.46 3.82 -5.80
N GLY A 930 -3.65 3.04 -5.09
CA GLY A 930 -3.54 3.01 -3.63
C GLY A 930 -2.10 3.29 -3.21
#